data_AF-A0A9P3BHL1-F1
#
_entry.id   AF-A0A9P3BHL1-F1
#
_cell.length_a   1.000
_cell.length_b   1.000
_cell.length_c   1.000
_cell.angle_alpha   90.00
_cell.angle_beta   90.00
_cell.angle_gamma   90.00
#
_symmetry.space_group_name_H-M   'P 1'
#
loop_
_entity.id
_entity.type
_entity.pdbx_description
1 polymer ?
#
loop_
_entity_poly.entity_id
_entity_poly.type
_entity_poly.pdbx_seq_one_letter_code
_entity_poly.pdbx_strand_id
1 'polypeptide(L)'
;MDDFPWEQVKSGDLESLRDALFSSSTTRRTLALQELRDKIGKLVVVHPSESAIQHGQCSRALFFFGLLGFELPQEIRQSLLGLLFTTYPLYVDRPSRQAVQQCLRTILKAPVPPEDLKYLTQKLLTEASKPGLAPSSAFVLLEWCCLLLQILKNDPDTPLSIILDIVAVDAKALETCLAAGPRPTVKQSALTVTRRALRAVFSSDNWGEDAVRQSVARLTGDSAAGQKNAPFLGVISGVCARLPNSKAVLEQEKKLVLAYYVKELIGSKAAVPNHIASGLSDFFASFITYEEFTSELVPPLEKSLLRAPEVGLGGLVPSLCSSLPEDFDLSEILFSRLLKHLLSSMKSNNVTIRQGAVQSLESILSKSKNENWLVKTAGEIIGPLKAQKITSPEHRAVYAQAVCAILPSESVSKDIVQGFAPVFSRESNEVALEQEIMALCKHLTFLLQSKVKISDDVINAVVKGIADKRIPFRKLWQLIVGGVFWRIEAPTLATSEVGPFVTKFLDKMKDLFKEVTSNPLPSAQNGSLSAAFVYLALYERVSAAQGVDKADWETTVAQSMLLSPKPSFLLNPKAYTKLTSPAEIQWMVRALVAVSSGSKFESTEHAAKVAWAQAFIYAITAPGLRTNLREEAAHALMGIYLRRSELMGRVVTEALWTWILALRTAEKESAASSAGPASEKLLHLVAKAICPSTADIQSDKIRSDLNRQLIQLLVLCRPELIPNVSWIALCLRTGTDPGNLVREYPDDFMKQLTQVQEVGLQLLIRDRKSDANLAQDPIQSKVPGIDAAIWNAAGDLAFVAPDTMVPRLIRQIRDDLDASRLSRFTPTDVAIARTPEGTMFVDVLNAKSKQQAFDKNTKDYDTLKWEEELRAQLAQKKGQTQKKLTADEQAKVKAQLAKESKIREEVLQEVKRIERGAGIIQGLASGPAVDADGWINPAVSSLLSLARAGVGLFAGDVVSKAYVKCSEKVSSRLGPLRPFVGVATLRAIGRSHLPPEMETEPLGGEFSHIISTSGIY
;
A
#
# COMPACT_ATOMS: atom_id res chain seq x y z
N MET A 1 -15.55 27.95 34.99
CA MET A 1 -14.14 28.32 34.82
C MET A 1 -13.60 28.38 36.23
N ASP A 2 -12.69 27.47 36.57
CA ASP A 2 -12.06 27.47 37.89
C ASP A 2 -11.09 28.67 37.95
N ASP A 3 -11.13 29.46 39.03
CA ASP A 3 -10.20 30.59 39.23
C ASP A 3 -8.75 30.08 39.33
N PHE A 4 -7.82 30.74 38.61
CA PHE A 4 -6.40 30.43 38.68
C PHE A 4 -5.82 30.82 40.06
N PRO A 5 -5.18 29.89 40.79
CA PRO A 5 -4.80 30.08 42.21
C PRO A 5 -3.53 30.94 42.38
N TRP A 6 -3.51 32.16 41.84
CA TRP A 6 -2.30 33.00 41.81
C TRP A 6 -1.82 33.43 43.20
N GLU A 7 -2.74 33.71 44.13
CA GLU A 7 -2.35 34.13 45.49
C GLU A 7 -1.71 32.98 46.29
N GLN A 8 -2.11 31.72 46.04
CA GLN A 8 -1.45 30.54 46.60
C GLN A 8 -0.03 30.37 46.03
N VAL A 9 0.12 30.58 44.71
CA VAL A 9 1.44 30.55 44.06
C VAL A 9 2.39 31.60 44.64
N LYS A 10 1.91 32.80 44.97
CA LYS A 10 2.69 33.84 45.64
C LYS A 10 3.07 33.50 47.08
N SER A 11 2.24 32.73 47.79
CA SER A 11 2.55 32.28 49.14
C SER A 11 3.43 31.03 49.18
N GLY A 12 3.83 30.50 48.02
CA GLY A 12 4.64 29.28 47.89
C GLY A 12 3.85 27.97 47.97
N ASP A 13 2.51 28.03 48.07
CA ASP A 13 1.65 26.86 48.00
C ASP A 13 1.35 26.51 46.53
N LEU A 14 1.89 25.38 46.10
CA LEU A 14 1.84 24.94 44.71
C LEU A 14 0.90 23.74 44.48
N GLU A 15 0.13 23.29 45.47
CA GLU A 15 -0.73 22.09 45.34
C GLU A 15 -1.82 22.28 44.27
N SER A 16 -2.56 23.38 44.33
CA SER A 16 -3.61 23.68 43.35
C SER A 16 -3.05 23.86 41.93
N LEU A 17 -1.85 24.44 41.82
CA LEU A 17 -1.15 24.56 40.53
C LEU A 17 -0.72 23.18 40.02
N ARG A 18 -0.19 22.32 40.91
CA ARG A 18 0.20 20.95 40.57
C ARG A 18 -0.98 20.16 40.03
N ASP A 19 -2.15 20.24 40.66
CA ASP A 19 -3.36 19.55 40.19
C ASP A 19 -3.78 20.00 38.79
N ALA A 20 -3.71 21.32 38.51
CA ALA A 20 -3.97 21.85 37.19
C ALA A 20 -2.96 21.35 36.15
N LEU A 21 -1.67 21.32 36.50
CA LEU A 21 -0.59 20.84 35.62
C LEU A 21 -0.61 19.32 35.40
N PHE A 22 -1.13 18.55 36.34
CA PHE A 22 -1.19 17.08 36.28
C PHE A 22 -2.52 16.58 35.69
N SER A 23 -3.41 17.50 35.29
CA SER A 23 -4.68 17.16 34.66
C SER A 23 -4.49 16.37 33.36
N SER A 24 -5.38 15.40 33.11
CA SER A 24 -5.45 14.68 31.83
C SER A 24 -5.91 15.55 30.66
N SER A 25 -6.51 16.72 30.93
CA SER A 25 -6.95 17.66 29.90
C SER A 25 -5.81 18.54 29.40
N THR A 26 -5.44 18.40 28.13
CA THR A 26 -4.47 19.29 27.46
C THR A 26 -4.88 20.76 27.57
N THR A 27 -6.15 21.08 27.35
CA THR A 27 -6.66 22.46 27.42
C THR A 27 -6.48 23.05 28.82
N ARG A 28 -6.81 22.29 29.88
CA ARG A 28 -6.66 22.75 31.27
C ARG A 28 -5.20 23.04 31.61
N ARG A 29 -4.29 22.12 31.23
CA ARG A 29 -2.84 22.29 31.45
C ARG A 29 -2.29 23.51 30.71
N THR A 30 -2.64 23.67 29.42
CA THR A 30 -2.13 24.79 28.62
C THR A 30 -2.63 26.14 29.10
N LEU A 31 -3.89 26.23 29.54
CA LEU A 31 -4.46 27.47 30.10
C LEU A 31 -3.77 27.84 31.41
N ALA A 32 -3.62 26.88 32.34
CA ALA A 32 -2.94 27.14 33.61
C ALA A 32 -1.48 27.59 33.42
N LEU A 33 -0.75 26.97 32.49
CA LEU A 33 0.63 27.39 32.13
C LEU A 33 0.66 28.77 31.46
N GLN A 34 -0.31 29.08 30.62
CA GLN A 34 -0.42 30.39 29.98
C GLN A 34 -0.69 31.49 31.02
N GLU A 35 -1.62 31.26 31.94
CA GLU A 35 -1.91 32.21 33.02
C GLU A 35 -0.73 32.37 33.97
N LEU A 36 -0.05 31.27 34.33
CA LEU A 36 1.20 31.31 35.10
C LEU A 36 2.24 32.20 34.41
N ARG A 37 2.50 31.96 33.12
CA ARG A 37 3.42 32.76 32.31
C ARG A 37 3.04 34.23 32.30
N ASP A 38 1.78 34.55 32.02
CA ASP A 38 1.31 35.92 31.87
C ASP A 38 1.37 36.69 33.20
N LYS A 39 1.10 36.01 34.32
CA LYS A 39 1.21 36.59 35.68
C LYS A 39 2.67 36.82 36.09
N ILE A 40 3.57 35.87 35.84
CA ILE A 40 5.01 36.04 36.08
C ILE A 40 5.56 37.17 35.18
N GLY A 41 5.18 37.19 33.90
CA GLY A 41 5.61 38.23 32.96
C GLY A 41 5.22 39.64 33.40
N LYS A 42 4.04 39.82 34.02
CA LYS A 42 3.59 41.12 34.57
C LYS A 42 4.43 41.60 35.76
N LEU A 43 4.99 40.69 36.56
CA LEU A 43 5.88 41.04 37.66
C LEU A 43 7.24 41.53 37.17
N VAL A 44 7.75 40.96 36.08
CA VAL A 44 9.08 41.25 35.51
C VAL A 44 9.12 42.58 34.71
N VAL A 45 7.97 43.15 34.32
CA VAL A 45 7.90 44.36 33.48
C VAL A 45 8.04 45.67 34.27
N VAL A 46 8.07 45.63 35.61
CA VAL A 46 8.19 46.84 36.44
C VAL A 46 9.67 47.20 36.69
N HIS A 47 10.38 47.59 35.62
CA HIS A 47 11.61 48.39 35.71
C HIS A 47 11.42 49.65 34.85
N PRO A 48 11.40 50.87 35.41
CA PRO A 48 11.41 52.07 34.60
C PRO A 48 12.80 52.25 33.95
N SER A 49 12.81 52.49 32.64
CA SER A 49 13.95 53.04 31.92
C SER A 49 14.33 54.41 32.49
N GLU A 50 15.63 54.66 32.70
CA GLU A 50 16.24 55.92 33.16
C GLU A 50 16.09 57.10 32.17
N SER A 51 14.87 57.46 31.76
CA SER A 51 14.65 58.59 30.85
C SER A 51 13.63 59.62 31.34
N ALA A 52 13.16 59.53 32.60
CA ALA A 52 12.15 60.44 33.15
C ALA A 52 12.63 61.19 34.40
N ILE A 53 13.78 61.86 34.32
CA ILE A 53 14.14 62.94 35.26
C ILE A 53 14.68 64.14 34.47
N GLN A 54 13.83 64.73 33.61
CA GLN A 54 13.97 66.11 33.17
C GLN A 54 12.57 66.66 32.86
N HIS A 55 11.90 67.17 33.88
CA HIS A 55 11.22 68.48 33.86
C HIS A 55 10.47 68.67 35.17
N GLY A 56 10.76 69.79 35.83
CA GLY A 56 10.17 70.16 37.11
C GLY A 56 8.70 70.56 37.00
N GLN A 57 8.10 70.63 38.19
CA GLN A 57 6.76 71.12 38.52
C GLN A 57 5.63 70.08 38.52
N CYS A 58 5.56 69.29 39.59
CA CYS A 58 4.34 69.23 40.42
C CYS A 58 4.67 68.63 41.80
N SER A 59 5.04 69.49 42.75
CA SER A 59 5.13 69.12 44.16
C SER A 59 3.72 68.98 44.75
N ARG A 60 3.51 67.86 45.47
CA ARG A 60 2.36 67.48 46.35
C ARG A 60 1.48 66.32 45.84
N ALA A 61 2.09 65.17 45.59
CA ALA A 61 1.41 63.86 45.66
C ALA A 61 2.38 62.66 45.78
N LEU A 62 3.69 62.87 45.60
CA LEU A 62 4.73 61.83 45.60
C LEU A 62 5.18 61.33 46.98
N PHE A 63 4.37 61.47 48.03
CA PHE A 63 4.72 61.02 49.39
C PHE A 63 3.89 59.83 49.91
N PHE A 64 3.04 59.22 49.08
CA PHE A 64 2.14 58.13 49.54
C PHE A 64 2.11 56.83 48.71
N PHE A 65 2.87 56.71 47.62
CA PHE A 65 3.04 55.43 46.91
C PHE A 65 4.52 55.20 46.59
N GLY A 66 5.25 54.70 47.59
CA GLY A 66 6.60 54.18 47.41
C GLY A 66 6.62 52.88 46.61
N LEU A 67 7.60 52.78 45.71
CA LEU A 67 8.56 51.67 45.58
C LEU A 67 8.05 50.29 46.02
N LEU A 68 7.77 49.39 45.07
CA LEU A 68 7.92 47.93 45.18
C LEU A 68 7.58 47.27 43.82
N GLY A 69 8.59 47.10 42.97
CA GLY A 69 8.53 46.07 41.93
C GLY A 69 8.69 44.72 42.63
N PHE A 70 7.62 43.92 42.69
CA PHE A 70 7.65 42.61 43.33
C PHE A 70 8.27 41.58 42.38
N GLU A 71 9.56 41.29 42.51
CA GLU A 71 10.12 40.05 41.99
C GLU A 71 9.70 38.86 42.88
N LEU A 72 9.43 37.70 42.26
CA LEU A 72 9.16 36.47 43.00
C LEU A 72 10.39 36.08 43.83
N PRO A 73 10.26 35.80 45.14
CA PRO A 73 11.36 35.29 45.97
C PRO A 73 12.02 34.06 45.36
N GLN A 74 13.33 33.93 45.55
CA GLN A 74 14.12 32.83 44.99
C GLN A 74 13.59 31.44 45.36
N GLU A 75 13.19 31.23 46.62
CA GLU A 75 12.63 29.96 47.10
C GLU A 75 11.37 29.55 46.33
N ILE A 76 10.51 30.52 46.00
CA ILE A 76 9.29 30.30 45.23
C ILE A 76 9.64 30.03 43.77
N ARG A 77 10.61 30.75 43.19
CA ARG A 77 11.09 30.46 41.83
C ARG A 77 11.66 29.06 41.71
N GLN A 78 12.49 28.61 42.65
CA GLN A 78 13.05 27.25 42.64
C GLN A 78 11.97 26.18 42.84
N SER A 79 10.97 26.46 43.69
CA SER A 79 9.82 25.57 43.87
C SER A 79 8.99 25.45 42.59
N LEU A 80 8.76 26.57 41.89
CA LEU A 80 8.10 26.60 40.58
C LEU A 80 8.91 25.87 39.50
N LEU A 81 10.23 26.09 39.44
CA LEU A 81 11.12 25.38 38.54
C LEU A 81 11.11 23.88 38.82
N GLY A 82 11.13 23.48 40.09
CA GLY A 82 11.00 22.10 40.53
C GLY A 82 9.67 21.48 40.08
N LEU A 83 8.55 22.18 40.27
CA LEU A 83 7.24 21.73 39.83
C LEU A 83 7.16 21.59 38.31
N LEU A 84 7.57 22.62 37.56
CA LEU A 84 7.63 22.56 36.10
C LEU A 84 8.50 21.38 35.66
N PHE A 85 9.66 21.18 36.30
CA PHE A 85 10.56 20.06 36.03
C PHE A 85 9.85 18.72 36.11
N THR A 86 8.98 18.48 37.10
CA THR A 86 8.24 17.20 37.19
C THR A 86 7.32 16.88 36.00
N THR A 87 7.06 17.83 35.09
CA THR A 87 6.21 17.63 33.90
C THR A 87 6.90 16.93 32.73
N TYR A 88 8.24 16.88 32.69
CA TYR A 88 9.00 16.33 31.56
C TYR A 88 8.63 14.88 31.16
N PRO A 89 8.30 13.95 32.08
CA PRO A 89 7.91 12.60 31.72
C PRO A 89 6.38 12.46 31.51
N LEU A 90 5.59 13.49 31.84
CA LEU A 90 4.13 13.47 31.80
C LEU A 90 3.56 13.96 30.46
N TYR A 91 4.21 14.94 29.83
CA TYR A 91 3.63 15.67 28.69
C TYR A 91 4.00 15.06 27.33
N VAL A 92 3.13 14.18 26.83
CA VAL A 92 3.27 13.53 25.52
C VAL A 92 2.89 14.47 24.37
N ASP A 93 1.98 15.43 24.59
CA ASP A 93 1.53 16.38 23.56
C ASP A 93 2.44 17.61 23.45
N ARG A 94 2.62 18.10 22.21
CA ARG A 94 3.47 19.26 21.91
C ARG A 94 2.97 20.57 22.52
N PRO A 95 1.66 20.90 22.53
CA PRO A 95 1.16 22.15 23.12
C PRO A 95 1.52 22.32 24.59
N SER A 96 1.33 21.28 25.42
CA SER A 96 1.66 21.35 26.85
C SER A 96 3.16 21.55 27.06
N ARG A 97 4.02 20.82 26.33
CA ARG A 97 5.48 21.02 26.40
C ARG A 97 5.90 22.43 26.01
N GLN A 98 5.31 22.99 24.95
CA GLN A 98 5.61 24.36 24.52
C GLN A 98 5.17 25.39 25.57
N ALA A 99 4.03 25.19 26.23
CA ALA A 99 3.57 26.07 27.29
C ALA A 99 4.54 26.09 28.49
N VAL A 100 5.09 24.92 28.89
CA VAL A 100 6.15 24.84 29.91
C VAL A 100 7.41 25.57 29.46
N GLN A 101 7.86 25.36 28.23
CA GLN A 101 9.04 26.06 27.68
C GLN A 101 8.87 27.58 27.71
N GLN A 102 7.67 28.11 27.47
CA GLN A 102 7.41 29.55 27.57
C GLN A 102 7.42 30.05 29.02
N CYS A 103 6.95 29.25 29.98
CA CYS A 103 7.09 29.56 31.41
C CYS A 103 8.57 29.63 31.79
N LEU A 104 9.37 28.63 31.39
CA LEU A 104 10.81 28.60 31.63
C LEU A 104 11.51 29.82 31.04
N ARG A 105 11.19 30.25 29.81
CA ARG A 105 11.74 31.49 29.22
C ARG A 105 11.40 32.74 30.01
N THR A 106 10.22 32.78 30.65
CA THR A 106 9.76 33.95 31.40
C THR A 106 10.39 33.99 32.78
N ILE A 107 10.55 32.83 33.43
CA ILE A 107 11.22 32.70 34.74
C ILE A 107 12.72 32.94 34.62
N LEU A 108 13.35 32.40 33.58
CA LEU A 108 14.80 32.49 33.33
C LEU A 108 15.14 33.59 32.32
N LYS A 109 14.53 34.78 32.47
CA LYS A 109 14.85 35.90 31.58
C LYS A 109 16.23 36.46 31.96
N ALA A 110 17.10 36.73 30.98
CA ALA A 110 18.43 37.28 31.22
C ALA A 110 18.35 38.68 31.88
N PRO A 111 19.22 39.01 32.87
CA PRO A 111 20.25 38.14 33.46
C PRO A 111 19.64 37.04 34.34
N VAL A 112 20.09 35.79 34.14
CA VAL A 112 19.52 34.62 34.79
C VAL A 112 20.10 34.47 36.20
N PRO A 113 19.29 34.30 37.25
CA PRO A 113 19.80 34.06 38.59
C PRO A 113 20.69 32.81 38.63
N PRO A 114 21.96 32.90 39.09
CA PRO A 114 22.93 31.82 38.98
C PRO A 114 22.55 30.58 39.79
N GLU A 115 21.91 30.76 40.94
CA GLU A 115 21.43 29.66 41.79
C GLU A 115 20.26 28.89 41.14
N ASP A 116 19.36 29.58 40.43
CA ASP A 116 18.23 28.96 39.74
C ASP A 116 18.71 28.14 38.54
N LEU A 117 19.70 28.66 37.80
CA LEU A 117 20.36 27.96 36.71
C LEU A 117 21.14 26.74 37.20
N LYS A 118 21.88 26.87 38.31
CA LYS A 118 22.62 25.77 38.94
C LYS A 118 21.67 24.67 39.43
N TYR A 119 20.56 25.03 40.07
CA TYR A 119 19.52 24.10 40.51
C TYR A 119 18.96 23.28 39.33
N LEU A 120 18.57 23.93 38.23
CA LEU A 120 18.05 23.25 37.05
C LEU A 120 19.10 22.37 36.37
N THR A 121 20.34 22.85 36.25
CA THR A 121 21.42 22.09 35.61
C THR A 121 21.73 20.81 36.39
N GLN A 122 21.73 20.86 37.72
CA GLN A 122 21.90 19.69 38.57
C GLN A 122 20.75 18.68 38.45
N LYS A 123 19.49 19.18 38.37
CA LYS A 123 18.31 18.33 38.12
C LYS A 123 18.39 17.64 36.77
N LEU A 124 18.73 18.38 35.71
CA LEU A 124 18.92 17.84 34.36
C LEU A 124 20.01 16.76 34.34
N LEU A 125 21.16 17.02 34.97
CA LEU A 125 22.26 16.08 35.05
C LEU A 125 21.88 14.79 35.77
N THR A 126 21.15 14.90 36.88
CA THR A 126 20.69 13.75 37.67
C THR A 126 19.73 12.88 36.87
N GLU A 127 18.74 13.48 36.20
CA GLU A 127 17.77 12.73 35.38
C GLU A 127 18.39 12.11 34.14
N ALA A 128 19.23 12.85 33.41
CA ALA A 128 19.90 12.35 32.21
C ALA A 128 20.89 11.21 32.50
N SER A 129 21.36 11.08 33.74
CA SER A 129 22.31 10.03 34.15
C SER A 129 21.61 8.76 34.67
N LYS A 130 20.27 8.72 34.74
CA LYS A 130 19.56 7.52 35.24
C LYS A 130 19.66 6.34 34.27
N PRO A 131 20.05 5.15 34.75
CA PRO A 131 20.01 3.94 33.93
C PRO A 131 18.54 3.57 33.66
N GLY A 132 18.09 3.70 32.41
CA GLY A 132 16.70 3.40 32.01
C GLY A 132 15.80 4.60 31.74
N LEU A 133 16.37 5.80 31.54
CA LEU A 133 15.61 6.96 31.07
C LEU A 133 14.86 6.62 29.77
N ALA A 134 13.54 6.81 29.77
CA ALA A 134 12.71 6.54 28.60
C ALA A 134 13.08 7.48 27.43
N PRO A 135 13.15 7.00 26.17
CA PRO A 135 13.56 7.81 25.02
C PRO A 135 12.68 9.04 24.78
N SER A 136 11.38 8.93 25.03
CA SER A 136 10.44 10.06 24.96
C SER A 136 10.79 11.14 25.97
N SER A 137 11.15 10.75 27.19
CA SER A 137 11.53 11.67 28.25
C SER A 137 12.91 12.27 28.00
N ALA A 138 13.86 11.49 27.46
CA ALA A 138 15.16 11.98 26.99
C ALA A 138 15.01 13.07 25.91
N PHE A 139 14.07 12.90 24.97
CA PHE A 139 13.76 13.92 23.97
C PHE A 139 13.24 15.23 24.60
N VAL A 140 12.42 15.15 25.67
CA VAL A 140 11.96 16.36 26.37
C VAL A 140 13.11 17.04 27.13
N LEU A 141 13.96 16.27 27.82
CA LEU A 141 15.15 16.80 28.50
C LEU A 141 16.12 17.46 27.50
N LEU A 142 16.28 16.90 26.31
CA LEU A 142 17.03 17.49 25.19
C LEU A 142 16.42 18.86 24.80
N GLU A 143 15.10 18.94 24.60
CA GLU A 143 14.43 20.21 24.29
C GLU A 143 14.69 21.27 25.38
N TRP A 144 14.80 20.86 26.64
CA TRP A 144 15.03 21.75 27.77
C TRP A 144 16.49 22.21 27.85
N CYS A 145 17.47 21.31 27.67
CA CYS A 145 18.88 21.69 27.57
C CYS A 145 19.08 22.69 26.43
N CYS A 146 18.51 22.39 25.26
CA CYS A 146 18.53 23.26 24.10
C CYS A 146 17.85 24.62 24.34
N LEU A 147 16.79 24.66 25.15
CA LEU A 147 16.12 25.89 25.54
C LEU A 147 17.01 26.76 26.44
N LEU A 148 17.62 26.15 27.48
CA LEU A 148 18.53 26.85 28.39
C LEU A 148 19.70 27.45 27.62
N LEU A 149 20.35 26.68 26.75
CA LEU A 149 21.45 27.16 25.91
C LEU A 149 21.04 28.35 25.02
N GLN A 150 19.79 28.42 24.56
CA GLN A 150 19.28 29.57 23.79
C GLN A 150 19.03 30.80 24.67
N ILE A 151 18.61 30.61 25.92
CA ILE A 151 18.37 31.70 26.88
C ILE A 151 19.72 32.34 27.27
N LEU A 152 20.72 31.51 27.59
CA LEU A 152 22.04 31.94 28.05
C LEU A 152 22.84 32.70 27.00
N LYS A 153 22.46 32.63 25.71
CA LYS A 153 23.07 33.47 24.66
C LYS A 153 23.04 34.96 25.02
N ASN A 154 21.96 35.41 25.66
CA ASN A 154 21.75 36.84 25.95
C ASN A 154 22.26 37.24 27.34
N ASP A 155 23.01 36.37 28.02
CA ASP A 155 23.49 36.59 29.38
C ASP A 155 25.03 36.50 29.43
N PRO A 156 25.74 37.65 29.43
CA PRO A 156 27.20 37.68 29.38
C PRO A 156 27.86 37.19 30.67
N ASP A 157 27.15 37.25 31.81
CA ASP A 157 27.71 37.00 33.14
C ASP A 157 27.65 35.52 33.55
N THR A 158 27.06 34.67 32.69
CA THR A 158 26.96 33.23 32.96
C THR A 158 28.34 32.54 32.90
N PRO A 159 28.75 31.80 33.95
CA PRO A 159 29.98 31.02 33.92
C PRO A 159 29.97 29.95 32.82
N LEU A 160 31.04 29.91 32.01
CA LEU A 160 31.20 28.94 30.92
C LEU A 160 31.09 27.48 31.40
N SER A 161 31.51 27.17 32.63
CA SER A 161 31.39 25.84 33.22
C SER A 161 29.95 25.31 33.23
N ILE A 162 28.96 26.16 33.50
CA ILE A 162 27.55 25.78 33.51
C ILE A 162 27.06 25.48 32.10
N ILE A 163 27.48 26.28 31.11
CA ILE A 163 27.16 26.05 29.70
C ILE A 163 27.72 24.69 29.26
N LEU A 164 28.96 24.39 29.62
CA LEU A 164 29.60 23.10 29.33
C LEU A 164 28.91 21.93 30.03
N ASP A 165 28.39 22.13 31.25
CA ASP A 165 27.60 21.12 31.95
C ASP A 165 26.29 20.83 31.21
N ILE A 166 25.56 21.86 30.76
CA ILE A 166 24.33 21.69 29.99
C ILE A 166 24.62 21.00 28.65
N VAL A 167 25.71 21.36 27.97
CA VAL A 167 26.15 20.69 26.74
C VAL A 167 26.44 19.20 26.97
N ALA A 168 27.12 18.85 28.06
CA ALA A 168 27.38 17.45 28.40
C ALA A 168 26.09 16.66 28.72
N VAL A 169 25.11 17.31 29.34
CA VAL A 169 23.79 16.71 29.59
C VAL A 169 23.00 16.53 28.29
N ASP A 170 23.02 17.54 27.41
CA ASP A 170 22.38 17.50 26.09
C ASP A 170 22.94 16.36 25.22
N ALA A 171 24.26 16.13 25.29
CA ALA A 171 24.91 14.99 24.63
C ALA A 171 24.37 13.63 25.08
N LYS A 172 24.20 13.43 26.40
CA LYS A 172 23.63 12.19 26.97
C LYS A 172 22.17 12.01 26.59
N ALA A 173 21.37 13.08 26.64
CA ALA A 173 19.97 13.06 26.27
C ALA A 173 19.79 12.76 24.76
N LEU A 174 20.64 13.33 23.91
CA LEU A 174 20.64 13.06 22.47
C LEU A 174 20.99 11.61 22.17
N GLU A 175 22.04 11.07 22.79
CA GLU A 175 22.43 9.67 22.59
C GLU A 175 21.31 8.73 23.02
N THR A 176 20.72 8.94 24.20
CA THR A 176 19.59 8.13 24.70
C THR A 176 18.39 8.18 23.73
N CYS A 177 18.11 9.35 23.15
CA CYS A 177 17.05 9.51 22.15
C CYS A 177 17.36 8.74 20.85
N LEU A 178 18.61 8.76 20.39
CA LEU A 178 19.01 8.13 19.12
C LEU A 178 19.18 6.61 19.26
N ALA A 179 19.68 6.13 20.41
CA ALA A 179 19.90 4.73 20.71
C ALA A 179 18.61 3.90 20.65
N ALA A 180 17.45 4.53 20.91
CA ALA A 180 16.14 3.91 20.85
C ALA A 180 15.60 3.62 19.43
N GLY A 181 16.32 4.03 18.37
CA GLY A 181 15.84 3.91 16.98
C GLY A 181 14.53 4.66 16.71
N PRO A 182 14.45 5.97 17.01
CA PRO A 182 13.20 6.72 16.90
C PRO A 182 12.75 6.88 15.44
N ARG A 183 11.46 7.19 15.24
CA ARG A 183 10.92 7.52 13.91
C ARG A 183 11.76 8.63 13.24
N PRO A 184 11.95 8.62 11.90
CA PRO A 184 12.77 9.61 11.21
C PRO A 184 12.44 11.08 11.53
N THR A 185 11.15 11.39 11.73
CA THR A 185 10.67 12.73 12.11
C THR A 185 11.15 13.17 13.49
N VAL A 186 11.20 12.25 14.46
CA VAL A 186 11.70 12.54 15.82
C VAL A 186 13.21 12.72 15.81
N LYS A 187 13.94 11.84 15.11
CA LYS A 187 15.39 11.99 14.89
C LYS A 187 15.72 13.36 14.29
N GLN A 188 14.99 13.76 13.25
CA GLN A 188 15.19 15.06 12.60
C GLN A 188 14.88 16.22 13.55
N SER A 189 13.81 16.13 14.35
CA SER A 189 13.45 17.15 15.34
C SER A 189 14.53 17.31 16.40
N ALA A 190 15.04 16.21 16.96
CA ALA A 190 16.09 16.22 17.98
C ALA A 190 17.34 16.94 17.44
N LEU A 191 17.85 16.52 16.28
CA LEU A 191 19.01 17.14 15.64
C LEU A 191 18.78 18.62 15.30
N THR A 192 17.57 18.99 14.89
CA THR A 192 17.24 20.39 14.53
C THR A 192 17.28 21.30 15.75
N VAL A 193 16.75 20.83 16.88
CA VAL A 193 16.70 21.60 18.13
C VAL A 193 18.10 21.72 18.74
N THR A 194 18.88 20.63 18.78
CA THR A 194 20.29 20.65 19.21
C THR A 194 21.15 21.58 18.36
N ARG A 195 21.05 21.51 17.02
CA ARG A 195 21.78 22.43 16.13
C ARG A 195 21.43 23.90 16.38
N ARG A 196 20.16 24.19 16.65
CA ARG A 196 19.71 25.57 16.96
C ARG A 196 20.33 26.08 18.26
N ALA A 197 20.34 25.24 19.30
CA ALA A 197 20.93 25.58 20.58
C ALA A 197 22.43 25.82 20.48
N LEU A 198 23.17 24.90 19.86
CA LEU A 198 24.61 25.04 19.67
C LEU A 198 24.98 26.23 18.79
N ARG A 199 24.18 26.59 17.77
CA ARG A 199 24.38 27.83 17.03
C ARG A 199 24.24 29.06 17.91
N ALA A 200 23.26 29.08 18.81
CA ALA A 200 23.07 30.21 19.73
C ALA A 200 24.30 30.39 20.64
N VAL A 201 24.83 29.26 21.13
CA VAL A 201 26.01 29.16 22.00
C VAL A 201 27.28 29.58 21.25
N PHE A 202 27.58 28.96 20.11
CA PHE A 202 28.83 29.21 19.39
C PHE A 202 28.88 30.54 18.62
N SER A 203 27.75 31.25 18.50
CA SER A 203 27.70 32.60 17.92
C SER A 203 27.76 33.71 18.98
N SER A 204 28.06 33.39 20.24
CA SER A 204 28.25 34.37 21.31
C SER A 204 29.63 35.02 21.21
N ASP A 205 29.68 36.35 21.21
CA ASP A 205 30.95 37.10 21.14
C ASP A 205 31.82 36.94 22.40
N ASN A 206 31.20 36.62 23.55
CA ASN A 206 31.90 36.59 24.84
C ASN A 206 32.69 35.29 25.07
N TRP A 207 32.11 34.16 24.66
CA TRP A 207 32.63 32.83 25.01
C TRP A 207 32.44 31.80 23.89
N GLY A 208 31.94 32.18 22.72
CA GLY A 208 31.61 31.24 21.64
C GLY A 208 32.78 30.37 21.19
N GLU A 209 33.97 30.95 21.05
CA GLU A 209 35.19 30.21 20.67
C GLU A 209 35.63 29.23 21.77
N ASP A 210 35.70 29.69 23.01
CA ASP A 210 36.06 28.84 24.16
C ASP A 210 35.02 27.75 24.42
N ALA A 211 33.74 28.02 24.18
CA ALA A 211 32.69 27.02 24.26
C ALA A 211 32.88 25.92 23.23
N VAL A 212 33.29 26.23 21.99
CA VAL A 212 33.65 25.20 20.99
C VAL A 212 34.83 24.38 21.49
N ARG A 213 35.95 25.04 21.84
CA ARG A 213 37.20 24.37 22.26
C ARG A 213 36.97 23.45 23.46
N GLN A 214 36.37 23.97 24.52
CA GLN A 214 36.19 23.24 25.76
C GLN A 214 35.09 22.17 25.66
N SER A 215 34.06 22.37 24.82
CA SER A 215 33.06 21.31 24.56
C SER A 215 33.69 20.10 23.86
N VAL A 216 34.52 20.33 22.84
CA VAL A 216 35.23 19.26 22.13
C VAL A 216 36.19 18.55 23.06
N ALA A 217 37.04 19.30 23.78
CA ALA A 217 37.99 18.71 24.73
C ALA A 217 37.28 17.88 25.82
N ARG A 218 36.19 18.39 26.39
CA ARG A 218 35.42 17.69 27.42
C ARG A 218 34.75 16.41 26.89
N LEU A 219 34.10 16.47 25.73
CA LEU A 219 33.38 15.32 25.18
C LEU A 219 34.32 14.23 24.64
N THR A 220 35.48 14.61 24.09
CA THR A 220 36.50 13.64 23.63
C THR A 220 37.29 13.02 24.77
N GLY A 221 37.45 13.74 25.90
CA GLY A 221 38.14 13.27 27.09
C GLY A 221 37.30 12.41 28.04
N ASP A 222 35.97 12.37 27.87
CA ASP A 222 35.06 11.60 28.73
C ASP A 222 35.11 10.10 28.43
N SER A 223 36.00 9.41 29.14
CA SER A 223 36.18 7.96 29.04
C SER A 223 34.96 7.17 29.54
N ALA A 224 34.08 7.75 30.35
CA ALA A 224 32.89 7.07 30.85
C ALA A 224 31.78 7.01 29.79
N ALA A 225 31.68 8.05 28.95
CA ALA A 225 30.78 8.04 27.80
C ALA A 225 31.27 7.13 26.66
N GLY A 226 32.60 7.00 26.50
CA GLY A 226 33.22 6.22 25.43
C GLY A 226 32.70 6.68 24.06
N GLN A 227 32.26 5.74 23.22
CA GLN A 227 31.72 6.02 21.88
C GLN A 227 30.42 6.86 21.84
N LYS A 228 29.69 7.03 22.97
CA LYS A 228 28.36 7.66 23.02
C LYS A 228 28.35 9.15 22.65
N ASN A 229 29.49 9.83 22.76
CA ASN A 229 29.59 11.26 22.43
C ASN A 229 29.71 11.52 20.92
N ALA A 230 29.89 10.49 20.08
CA ALA A 230 30.12 10.67 18.65
C ALA A 230 28.99 11.41 17.91
N PRO A 231 27.69 11.12 18.14
CA PRO A 231 26.61 11.85 17.48
C PRO A 231 26.62 13.34 17.84
N PHE A 232 26.85 13.68 19.11
CA PHE A 232 26.85 15.08 19.55
C PHE A 232 28.06 15.84 19.03
N LEU A 233 29.26 15.22 19.03
CA LEU A 233 30.46 15.77 18.39
C LEU A 233 30.23 16.03 16.90
N GLY A 234 29.48 15.17 16.20
CA GLY A 234 29.11 15.43 14.81
C GLY A 234 28.18 16.62 14.66
N VAL A 235 27.22 16.79 15.57
CA VAL A 235 26.35 17.98 15.57
C VAL A 235 27.15 19.26 15.82
N ILE A 236 28.13 19.24 16.75
CA ILE A 236 29.07 20.36 16.95
C ILE A 236 29.79 20.69 15.65
N SER A 237 30.37 19.69 14.98
CA SER A 237 31.06 19.85 13.70
C SER A 237 30.16 20.44 12.62
N GLY A 238 28.93 19.93 12.49
CA GLY A 238 27.96 20.42 11.51
C GLY A 238 27.45 21.83 11.78
N VAL A 239 27.52 22.31 13.02
CA VAL A 239 27.26 23.71 13.38
C VAL A 239 28.47 24.57 13.08
N CYS A 240 29.66 24.17 13.52
CA CYS A 240 30.90 24.91 13.30
C CYS A 240 31.22 25.09 11.81
N ALA A 241 30.97 24.06 10.99
CA ALA A 241 31.15 24.15 9.54
C ALA A 241 30.33 25.27 8.87
N ARG A 242 29.23 25.70 9.48
CA ARG A 242 28.31 26.75 8.98
C ARG A 242 28.52 28.11 9.66
N LEU A 243 29.48 28.23 10.57
CA LEU A 243 29.83 29.47 11.26
C LEU A 243 31.31 29.80 10.99
N PRO A 244 31.64 30.90 10.29
CA PRO A 244 33.02 31.16 9.86
C PRO A 244 34.06 31.15 11.00
N ASN A 245 33.79 31.85 12.10
CA ASN A 245 34.70 31.93 13.24
C ASN A 245 34.84 30.57 13.94
N SER A 246 33.72 29.89 14.21
CA SER A 246 33.73 28.57 14.86
C SER A 246 34.38 27.49 14.00
N LYS A 247 34.34 27.61 12.66
CA LYS A 247 35.02 26.70 11.73
C LYS A 247 36.52 26.74 11.96
N ALA A 248 37.11 27.93 12.04
CA ALA A 248 38.55 28.10 12.27
C ALA A 248 38.98 27.55 13.63
N VAL A 249 38.15 27.70 14.66
CA VAL A 249 38.41 27.15 16.01
C VAL A 249 38.38 25.62 15.99
N LEU A 250 37.35 25.00 15.40
CA LEU A 250 37.25 23.55 15.36
C LEU A 250 38.36 22.91 14.51
N GLU A 251 38.82 23.59 13.46
CA GLU A 251 39.96 23.17 12.64
C GLU A 251 41.24 22.98 13.49
N GLN A 252 41.45 23.81 14.50
CA GLN A 252 42.59 23.68 15.43
C GLN A 252 42.46 22.45 16.34
N GLU A 253 41.22 22.08 16.71
CA GLU A 253 40.91 20.99 17.63
C GLU A 253 40.64 19.64 16.93
N LYS A 254 40.68 19.59 15.58
CA LYS A 254 40.32 18.38 14.82
C LYS A 254 41.13 17.13 15.18
N LYS A 255 42.37 17.32 15.65
CA LYS A 255 43.23 16.21 16.14
C LYS A 255 42.63 15.49 17.34
N LEU A 256 41.92 16.20 18.24
CA LEU A 256 41.24 15.57 19.38
C LEU A 256 40.09 14.68 18.91
N VAL A 257 39.31 15.14 17.94
CA VAL A 257 38.19 14.38 17.36
C VAL A 257 38.69 13.14 16.61
N LEU A 258 39.78 13.27 15.85
CA LEU A 258 40.43 12.14 15.17
C LEU A 258 40.97 11.10 16.16
N ALA A 259 41.69 11.54 17.20
CA ALA A 259 42.21 10.65 18.24
C ALA A 259 41.08 9.92 18.99
N TYR A 260 39.98 10.62 19.29
CA TYR A 260 38.77 10.03 19.86
C TYR A 260 38.16 8.99 18.92
N TYR A 261 38.01 9.28 17.62
CA TYR A 261 37.46 8.34 16.65
C TYR A 261 38.31 7.06 16.52
N VAL A 262 39.64 7.21 16.45
CA VAL A 262 40.57 6.08 16.40
C VAL A 262 40.48 5.24 17.67
N LYS A 263 40.42 5.87 18.84
CA LYS A 263 40.41 5.18 20.14
C LYS A 263 39.07 4.50 20.45
N GLU A 264 37.97 5.24 20.35
CA GLU A 264 36.66 4.82 20.85
C GLU A 264 35.80 4.11 19.80
N LEU A 265 36.00 4.37 18.50
CA LEU A 265 35.22 3.74 17.42
C LEU A 265 36.04 2.68 16.67
N ILE A 266 37.17 3.05 16.06
CA ILE A 266 38.04 2.07 15.35
C ILE A 266 38.62 1.05 16.35
N GLY A 267 39.06 1.52 17.52
CA GLY A 267 39.61 0.69 18.59
C GLY A 267 38.56 -0.04 19.44
N SER A 268 37.26 0.08 19.12
CA SER A 268 36.20 -0.57 19.89
C SER A 268 36.35 -2.08 19.89
N LYS A 269 36.05 -2.70 21.04
CA LYS A 269 36.01 -4.17 21.21
C LYS A 269 34.61 -4.75 20.95
N ALA A 270 33.60 -3.89 20.82
CA ALA A 270 32.21 -4.28 20.60
C ALA A 270 31.68 -3.63 19.32
N ALA A 271 30.68 -4.25 18.70
CA ALA A 271 30.04 -3.72 17.51
C ALA A 271 29.50 -2.30 17.78
N VAL A 272 29.84 -1.36 16.88
CA VAL A 272 29.43 0.04 16.98
C VAL A 272 28.01 0.18 16.42
N PRO A 273 27.03 0.68 17.20
CA PRO A 273 25.69 0.92 16.69
C PRO A 273 25.67 1.92 15.53
N ASN A 274 24.81 1.70 14.52
CA ASN A 274 24.77 2.52 13.30
C ASN A 274 24.60 4.04 13.55
N HIS A 275 23.83 4.43 14.58
CA HIS A 275 23.64 5.85 14.91
C HIS A 275 24.91 6.51 15.47
N ILE A 276 25.81 5.73 16.07
CA ILE A 276 27.14 6.16 16.54
C ILE A 276 28.13 6.15 15.37
N ALA A 277 28.14 5.08 14.56
CA ALA A 277 29.03 4.95 13.40
C ALA A 277 28.85 6.11 12.39
N SER A 278 27.61 6.57 12.17
CA SER A 278 27.28 7.72 11.33
C SER A 278 27.31 9.08 12.06
N GLY A 279 27.64 9.06 13.36
CA GLY A 279 27.54 10.22 14.25
C GLY A 279 28.42 11.39 13.82
N LEU A 280 29.65 11.12 13.38
CA LEU A 280 30.65 12.13 12.97
C LEU A 280 30.58 12.50 11.47
N SER A 281 29.45 12.25 10.81
CA SER A 281 29.32 12.50 9.37
C SER A 281 29.62 13.95 8.96
N ASP A 282 29.03 14.91 9.66
CA ASP A 282 29.26 16.35 9.45
C ASP A 282 30.75 16.75 9.66
N PHE A 283 31.50 16.02 10.50
CA PHE A 283 32.93 16.26 10.74
C PHE A 283 33.78 15.82 9.54
N PHE A 284 33.64 14.57 9.10
CA PHE A 284 34.38 14.04 7.96
C PHE A 284 34.09 14.81 6.66
N ALA A 285 32.85 15.26 6.48
CA ALA A 285 32.46 16.01 5.29
C ALA A 285 33.07 17.42 5.22
N SER A 286 33.44 18.03 6.36
CA SER A 286 33.75 19.47 6.42
C SER A 286 35.17 19.84 6.86
N PHE A 287 35.87 18.94 7.56
CA PHE A 287 37.14 19.24 8.27
C PHE A 287 38.31 18.31 7.92
N ILE A 288 38.08 17.25 7.14
CA ILE A 288 39.11 16.26 6.81
C ILE A 288 39.59 16.44 5.38
N THR A 289 40.92 16.43 5.22
CA THR A 289 41.61 16.42 3.92
C THR A 289 41.99 14.99 3.51
N TYR A 290 42.33 14.79 2.24
CA TYR A 290 42.68 13.48 1.72
C TYR A 290 43.99 12.95 2.35
N GLU A 291 44.97 13.83 2.55
CA GLU A 291 46.26 13.51 3.15
C GLU A 291 46.10 13.09 4.62
N GLU A 292 45.27 13.82 5.38
CA GLU A 292 44.97 13.50 6.79
C GLU A 292 44.19 12.21 6.91
N PHE A 293 43.19 11.97 6.03
CA PHE A 293 42.49 10.70 5.97
C PHE A 293 43.47 9.53 5.76
N THR A 294 44.38 9.68 4.81
CA THR A 294 45.35 8.64 4.43
C THR A 294 46.39 8.37 5.52
N SER A 295 46.87 9.41 6.20
CA SER A 295 47.92 9.29 7.22
C SER A 295 47.38 8.91 8.60
N GLU A 296 46.24 9.46 9.02
CA GLU A 296 45.73 9.33 10.39
C GLU A 296 44.67 8.22 10.54
N LEU A 297 43.85 7.95 9.52
CA LEU A 297 42.70 7.01 9.63
C LEU A 297 42.92 5.66 8.95
N VAL A 298 43.56 5.64 7.78
CA VAL A 298 43.80 4.38 7.04
C VAL A 298 44.66 3.38 7.83
N PRO A 299 45.80 3.77 8.46
CA PRO A 299 46.63 2.79 9.16
C PRO A 299 45.96 2.17 10.40
N PRO A 300 45.27 2.93 11.27
CA PRO A 300 44.49 2.34 12.35
C PRO A 300 43.35 1.45 11.84
N LEU A 301 42.67 1.84 10.76
CA LEU A 301 41.61 1.04 10.16
C LEU A 301 42.14 -0.30 9.65
N GLU A 302 43.26 -0.30 8.93
CA GLU A 302 43.91 -1.51 8.44
C GLU A 302 44.25 -2.48 9.58
N LYS A 303 44.83 -1.93 10.65
CA LYS A 303 45.17 -2.69 11.85
C LYS A 303 43.93 -3.23 12.58
N SER A 304 42.82 -2.50 12.57
CA SER A 304 41.55 -2.95 13.12
C SER A 304 40.95 -4.09 12.32
N LEU A 305 40.98 -4.02 10.98
CA LEU A 305 40.46 -5.08 10.11
C LEU A 305 41.20 -6.42 10.33
N LEU A 306 42.49 -6.37 10.67
CA LEU A 306 43.26 -7.56 11.02
C LEU A 306 42.96 -8.12 12.43
N ARG A 307 42.65 -7.24 13.40
CA ARG A 307 42.50 -7.63 14.81
C ARG A 307 41.07 -7.96 15.22
N ALA A 308 40.11 -7.17 14.74
CA ALA A 308 38.70 -7.23 15.10
C ALA A 308 37.84 -6.89 13.87
N PRO A 309 37.85 -7.74 12.82
CA PRO A 309 37.10 -7.49 11.59
C PRO A 309 35.60 -7.33 11.84
N GLU A 310 35.04 -8.01 12.83
CA GLU A 310 33.61 -7.90 13.21
C GLU A 310 33.19 -6.47 13.58
N VAL A 311 34.07 -5.71 14.23
CA VAL A 311 33.79 -4.34 14.68
C VAL A 311 33.91 -3.35 13.53
N GLY A 312 35.02 -3.42 12.77
CA GLY A 312 35.27 -2.51 11.65
C GLY A 312 34.30 -2.71 10.49
N LEU A 313 33.98 -3.97 10.18
CA LEU A 313 33.09 -4.33 9.07
C LEU A 313 31.60 -4.28 9.45
N GLY A 314 31.29 -4.18 10.75
CA GLY A 314 29.93 -4.09 11.29
C GLY A 314 29.22 -2.75 11.06
N GLY A 315 29.49 -2.07 9.93
CA GLY A 315 28.84 -0.81 9.56
C GLY A 315 29.69 0.46 9.75
N LEU A 316 30.86 0.36 10.40
CA LEU A 316 31.75 1.51 10.61
C LEU A 316 32.38 2.00 9.29
N VAL A 317 32.96 1.11 8.48
CA VAL A 317 33.56 1.48 7.18
C VAL A 317 32.53 2.07 6.21
N PRO A 318 31.35 1.47 6.00
CA PRO A 318 30.29 2.10 5.20
C PRO A 318 29.88 3.51 5.69
N SER A 319 29.77 3.70 7.01
CA SER A 319 29.43 4.99 7.60
C SER A 319 30.52 6.04 7.38
N LEU A 320 31.79 5.64 7.47
CA LEU A 320 32.93 6.51 7.19
C LEU A 320 32.94 6.91 5.71
N CYS A 321 32.89 5.95 4.78
CA CYS A 321 32.92 6.22 3.34
C CYS A 321 31.78 7.13 2.86
N SER A 322 30.57 6.94 3.39
CA SER A 322 29.42 7.79 3.07
C SER A 322 29.54 9.22 3.63
N SER A 323 30.39 9.42 4.64
CA SER A 323 30.62 10.72 5.27
C SER A 323 31.78 11.51 4.62
N LEU A 324 32.59 10.87 3.78
CA LEU A 324 33.71 11.53 3.12
C LEU A 324 33.22 12.46 1.97
N PRO A 325 33.97 13.53 1.67
CA PRO A 325 33.70 14.41 0.53
C PRO A 325 33.58 13.65 -0.81
N GLU A 326 32.87 14.22 -1.79
CA GLU A 326 32.61 13.58 -3.09
C GLU A 326 33.82 13.55 -4.03
N ASP A 327 34.76 14.46 -3.82
CA ASP A 327 36.03 14.61 -4.54
C ASP A 327 37.09 13.59 -4.13
N PHE A 328 36.93 12.93 -2.97
CA PHE A 328 37.87 11.91 -2.51
C PHE A 328 37.81 10.68 -3.41
N ASP A 329 38.97 10.26 -3.92
CA ASP A 329 39.13 9.03 -4.69
C ASP A 329 39.85 7.96 -3.87
N LEU A 330 39.12 6.91 -3.48
CA LEU A 330 39.66 5.84 -2.63
C LEU A 330 40.31 4.69 -3.44
N SER A 331 40.45 4.82 -4.76
CA SER A 331 40.90 3.72 -5.62
C SER A 331 42.29 3.17 -5.26
N GLU A 332 43.25 4.06 -5.02
CA GLU A 332 44.62 3.67 -4.66
C GLU A 332 44.67 3.06 -3.26
N ILE A 333 44.02 3.70 -2.28
CA ILE A 333 43.96 3.23 -0.89
C ILE A 333 43.33 1.84 -0.83
N LEU A 334 42.24 1.63 -1.58
CA LEU A 334 41.59 0.34 -1.69
C LEU A 334 42.59 -0.71 -2.16
N PHE A 335 43.19 -0.52 -3.34
CA PHE A 335 44.05 -1.52 -3.96
C PHE A 335 45.32 -1.80 -3.14
N SER A 336 45.99 -0.74 -2.70
CA SER A 336 47.32 -0.84 -2.08
C SER A 336 47.29 -1.28 -0.61
N ARG A 337 46.24 -0.94 0.14
CA ARG A 337 46.20 -1.14 1.61
C ARG A 337 45.06 -2.06 2.05
N LEU A 338 43.84 -1.87 1.54
CA LEU A 338 42.64 -2.48 2.15
C LEU A 338 42.15 -3.76 1.47
N LEU A 339 42.35 -3.89 0.15
CA LEU A 339 41.74 -4.92 -0.68
C LEU A 339 42.08 -6.34 -0.19
N LYS A 340 43.35 -6.61 0.14
CA LYS A 340 43.77 -7.95 0.60
C LYS A 340 43.09 -8.36 1.91
N HIS A 341 42.92 -7.41 2.84
CA HIS A 341 42.24 -7.66 4.14
C HIS A 341 40.75 -7.92 3.95
N LEU A 342 40.10 -7.15 3.06
CA LEU A 342 38.69 -7.34 2.71
C LEU A 342 38.46 -8.69 2.02
N LEU A 343 39.30 -9.05 1.05
CA LEU A 343 39.20 -10.34 0.34
C LEU A 343 39.44 -11.54 1.27
N SER A 344 40.33 -11.40 2.25
CA SER A 344 40.49 -12.41 3.30
C SER A 344 39.22 -12.56 4.15
N SER A 345 38.63 -11.43 4.56
CA SER A 345 37.40 -11.41 5.36
C SER A 345 36.17 -11.95 4.62
N MET A 346 36.12 -11.76 3.30
CA MET A 346 35.08 -12.33 2.41
C MET A 346 35.10 -13.86 2.34
N LYS A 347 36.21 -14.50 2.72
CA LYS A 347 36.34 -15.96 2.83
C LYS A 347 36.04 -16.48 4.24
N SER A 348 35.59 -15.62 5.15
CA SER A 348 35.23 -16.03 6.51
C SER A 348 33.96 -16.88 6.50
N ASN A 349 33.95 -17.92 7.35
CA ASN A 349 32.77 -18.73 7.59
C ASN A 349 31.67 -17.96 8.37
N ASN A 350 32.04 -16.91 9.11
CA ASN A 350 31.07 -16.05 9.79
C ASN A 350 30.34 -15.17 8.77
N VAL A 351 29.02 -15.37 8.64
CA VAL A 351 28.15 -14.64 7.71
C VAL A 351 28.22 -13.13 7.93
N THR A 352 28.29 -12.67 9.19
CA THR A 352 28.35 -11.25 9.55
C THR A 352 29.65 -10.60 9.08
N ILE A 353 30.80 -11.27 9.32
CA ILE A 353 32.10 -10.79 8.84
C ILE A 353 32.11 -10.74 7.32
N ARG A 354 31.64 -11.83 6.68
CA ARG A 354 31.65 -11.94 5.23
C ARG A 354 30.78 -10.87 4.58
N GLN A 355 29.57 -10.65 5.07
CA GLN A 355 28.68 -9.62 4.55
C GLN A 355 29.21 -8.21 4.83
N GLY A 356 29.73 -7.96 6.04
CA GLY A 356 30.33 -6.68 6.39
C GLY A 356 31.55 -6.36 5.51
N ALA A 357 32.35 -7.36 5.14
CA ALA A 357 33.49 -7.20 4.22
C ALA A 357 33.04 -6.73 2.84
N VAL A 358 31.99 -7.34 2.29
CA VAL A 358 31.44 -6.96 0.98
C VAL A 358 30.84 -5.55 1.02
N GLN A 359 30.00 -5.25 2.02
CA GLN A 359 29.38 -3.93 2.15
C GLN A 359 30.42 -2.82 2.33
N SER A 360 31.52 -3.11 3.05
CA SER A 360 32.64 -2.20 3.21
C SER A 360 33.36 -1.98 1.88
N LEU A 361 33.62 -3.04 1.12
CA LEU A 361 34.22 -2.95 -0.20
C LEU A 361 33.33 -2.18 -1.18
N GLU A 362 32.02 -2.43 -1.20
CA GLU A 362 31.02 -1.70 -1.99
C GLU A 362 31.05 -0.20 -1.67
N SER A 363 31.11 0.14 -0.38
CA SER A 363 31.14 1.53 0.07
C SER A 363 32.42 2.24 -0.36
N ILE A 364 33.58 1.56 -0.32
CA ILE A 364 34.85 2.11 -0.79
C ILE A 364 34.84 2.26 -2.32
N LEU A 365 34.37 1.24 -3.05
CA LEU A 365 34.27 1.25 -4.51
C LEU A 365 33.33 2.36 -5.03
N SER A 366 32.29 2.73 -4.28
CA SER A 366 31.42 3.86 -4.63
C SER A 366 32.15 5.21 -4.71
N LYS A 367 33.32 5.31 -4.05
CA LYS A 367 34.22 6.48 -4.06
C LYS A 367 35.52 6.19 -4.84
N SER A 368 35.59 5.11 -5.61
CA SER A 368 36.76 4.78 -6.43
C SER A 368 36.49 5.14 -7.90
N LYS A 369 37.21 6.13 -8.43
CA LYS A 369 36.99 6.67 -9.79
C LYS A 369 38.16 6.41 -10.75
N ASN A 370 39.37 6.17 -10.25
CA ASN A 370 40.55 5.98 -11.08
C ASN A 370 40.55 4.63 -11.81
N GLU A 371 40.41 4.69 -13.13
CA GLU A 371 40.32 3.52 -14.01
C GLU A 371 41.50 2.55 -13.87
N ASN A 372 42.74 3.06 -13.78
CA ASN A 372 43.93 2.20 -13.71
C ASN A 372 43.94 1.33 -12.45
N TRP A 373 43.49 1.89 -11.32
CA TRP A 373 43.39 1.15 -10.06
C TRP A 373 42.18 0.21 -10.04
N LEU A 374 41.07 0.62 -10.66
CA LEU A 374 39.88 -0.23 -10.78
C LEU A 374 40.14 -1.47 -11.64
N VAL A 375 40.89 -1.37 -12.75
CA VAL A 375 41.28 -2.53 -13.58
C VAL A 375 42.08 -3.53 -12.75
N LYS A 376 43.10 -3.05 -12.01
CA LYS A 376 43.91 -3.92 -11.13
C LYS A 376 43.07 -4.56 -10.03
N THR A 377 42.17 -3.78 -9.43
CA THR A 377 41.24 -4.26 -8.39
C THR A 377 40.32 -5.35 -8.94
N ALA A 378 39.74 -5.15 -10.12
CA ALA A 378 38.91 -6.15 -10.80
C ALA A 378 39.70 -7.44 -11.06
N GLY A 379 40.94 -7.33 -11.52
CA GLY A 379 41.84 -8.47 -11.74
C GLY A 379 42.10 -9.30 -10.47
N GLU A 380 42.37 -8.65 -9.34
CA GLU A 380 42.58 -9.32 -8.04
C GLU A 380 41.33 -10.01 -7.49
N ILE A 381 40.14 -9.47 -7.77
CA ILE A 381 38.85 -10.07 -7.34
C ILE A 381 38.45 -11.23 -8.26
N ILE A 382 38.55 -11.07 -9.58
CA ILE A 382 38.14 -12.09 -10.56
C ILE A 382 39.16 -13.22 -10.69
N GLY A 383 40.45 -12.94 -10.53
CA GLY A 383 41.52 -13.92 -10.67
C GLY A 383 41.27 -15.21 -9.87
N PRO A 384 40.95 -15.13 -8.57
CA PRO A 384 40.58 -16.30 -7.76
C PRO A 384 39.35 -17.08 -8.25
N LEU A 385 38.35 -16.40 -8.83
CA LEU A 385 37.18 -17.05 -9.44
C LEU A 385 37.58 -17.80 -10.71
N LYS A 386 38.31 -17.14 -11.62
CA LYS A 386 38.82 -17.72 -12.86
C LYS A 386 39.73 -18.94 -12.61
N ALA A 387 40.58 -18.86 -11.59
CA ALA A 387 41.48 -19.94 -11.19
C ALA A 387 40.82 -21.02 -10.31
N GLN A 388 39.53 -20.90 -9.99
CA GLN A 388 38.79 -21.81 -9.11
C GLN A 388 39.43 -22.03 -7.74
N LYS A 389 40.09 -20.99 -7.20
CA LYS A 389 40.69 -21.06 -5.86
C LYS A 389 39.65 -20.89 -4.74
N ILE A 390 38.41 -20.58 -5.09
CA ILE A 390 37.30 -20.39 -4.15
C ILE A 390 36.34 -21.58 -4.30
N THR A 391 36.29 -22.44 -3.29
CA THR A 391 35.53 -23.70 -3.33
C THR A 391 34.09 -23.53 -2.83
N SER A 392 33.85 -22.68 -1.84
CA SER A 392 32.49 -22.42 -1.32
C SER A 392 31.65 -21.61 -2.33
N PRO A 393 30.43 -22.06 -2.66
CA PRO A 393 29.48 -21.27 -3.45
C PRO A 393 29.15 -19.91 -2.85
N GLU A 394 28.98 -19.83 -1.54
CA GLU A 394 28.65 -18.59 -0.82
C GLU A 394 29.79 -17.58 -0.93
N HIS A 395 31.05 -18.05 -0.89
CA HIS A 395 32.22 -17.21 -1.09
C HIS A 395 32.33 -16.74 -2.54
N ARG A 396 32.01 -17.60 -3.52
CA ARG A 396 31.97 -17.20 -4.95
C ARG A 396 30.90 -16.14 -5.21
N ALA A 397 29.71 -16.31 -4.65
CA ALA A 397 28.62 -15.34 -4.73
C ALA A 397 29.03 -13.96 -4.19
N VAL A 398 29.70 -13.95 -3.04
CA VAL A 398 30.21 -12.74 -2.39
C VAL A 398 31.31 -12.05 -3.22
N TYR A 399 32.20 -12.81 -3.84
CA TYR A 399 33.19 -12.27 -4.77
C TYR A 399 32.53 -11.68 -6.03
N ALA A 400 31.54 -12.35 -6.59
CA ALA A 400 30.77 -11.82 -7.71
C ALA A 400 30.02 -10.53 -7.35
N GLN A 401 29.42 -10.46 -6.16
CA GLN A 401 28.80 -9.24 -5.64
C GLN A 401 29.82 -8.09 -5.55
N ALA A 402 31.03 -8.35 -5.05
CA ALA A 402 32.09 -7.34 -5.02
C ALA A 402 32.48 -6.84 -6.42
N VAL A 403 32.56 -7.72 -7.42
CA VAL A 403 32.79 -7.30 -8.82
C VAL A 403 31.65 -6.44 -9.33
N CYS A 404 30.40 -6.82 -9.01
CA CYS A 404 29.21 -6.05 -9.37
C CYS A 404 29.24 -4.62 -8.78
N ALA A 405 29.98 -4.36 -7.71
CA ALA A 405 30.09 -3.03 -7.11
C ALA A 405 31.03 -2.08 -7.87
N ILE A 406 31.95 -2.62 -8.67
CA ILE A 406 32.98 -1.84 -9.40
C ILE A 406 32.31 -0.89 -10.40
N LEU A 407 32.78 0.36 -10.46
CA LEU A 407 32.28 1.35 -11.41
C LEU A 407 32.61 0.92 -12.85
N PRO A 408 31.64 0.86 -13.77
CA PRO A 408 31.91 0.48 -15.15
C PRO A 408 32.71 1.56 -15.90
N SER A 409 33.77 1.14 -16.58
CA SER A 409 34.43 1.86 -17.68
C SER A 409 34.65 0.91 -18.85
N GLU A 410 35.11 1.39 -20.00
CA GLU A 410 35.34 0.49 -21.15
C GLU A 410 36.40 -0.57 -20.86
N SER A 411 37.55 -0.19 -20.30
CA SER A 411 38.64 -1.13 -20.02
C SER A 411 38.25 -2.13 -18.92
N VAL A 412 37.74 -1.61 -17.79
CA VAL A 412 37.29 -2.42 -16.64
C VAL A 412 36.21 -3.40 -17.06
N SER A 413 35.21 -2.94 -17.82
CA SER A 413 34.09 -3.79 -18.23
C SER A 413 34.52 -4.85 -19.25
N LYS A 414 35.44 -4.56 -20.18
CA LYS A 414 36.01 -5.55 -21.10
C LYS A 414 36.71 -6.66 -20.34
N ASP A 415 37.58 -6.30 -19.39
CA ASP A 415 38.34 -7.25 -18.58
C ASP A 415 37.44 -8.11 -17.69
N ILE A 416 36.44 -7.51 -17.05
CA ILE A 416 35.50 -8.22 -16.18
C ILE A 416 34.68 -9.23 -16.98
N VAL A 417 34.09 -8.79 -18.10
CA VAL A 417 33.21 -9.62 -18.92
C VAL A 417 33.99 -10.79 -19.56
N GLN A 418 35.22 -10.56 -20.02
CA GLN A 418 36.11 -11.62 -20.49
C GLN A 418 36.58 -12.55 -19.36
N GLY A 419 36.83 -12.00 -18.17
CA GLY A 419 37.24 -12.75 -16.99
C GLY A 419 36.19 -13.74 -16.49
N PHE A 420 34.90 -13.43 -16.63
CA PHE A 420 33.79 -14.32 -16.25
C PHE A 420 33.51 -15.44 -17.25
N ALA A 421 33.80 -15.27 -18.55
CA ALA A 421 33.55 -16.30 -19.57
C ALA A 421 34.04 -17.72 -19.18
N PRO A 422 35.28 -17.92 -18.67
CA PRO A 422 35.72 -19.22 -18.19
C PRO A 422 35.07 -19.68 -16.87
N VAL A 423 34.61 -18.77 -16.02
CA VAL A 423 33.99 -19.08 -14.70
C VAL A 423 32.69 -19.87 -14.90
N PHE A 424 31.84 -19.42 -15.82
CA PHE A 424 30.53 -20.02 -16.06
C PHE A 424 30.56 -21.47 -16.52
N SER A 425 31.63 -21.88 -17.22
CA SER A 425 31.77 -23.26 -17.71
C SER A 425 31.88 -24.30 -16.59
N ARG A 426 32.15 -23.86 -15.36
CA ARG A 426 32.42 -24.73 -14.22
C ARG A 426 31.53 -24.45 -13.00
N GLU A 427 30.57 -23.52 -13.10
CA GLU A 427 29.64 -23.23 -12.01
C GLU A 427 28.57 -24.33 -11.89
N SER A 428 28.38 -24.80 -10.67
CA SER A 428 27.50 -25.90 -10.28
C SER A 428 26.44 -25.50 -9.27
N ASN A 429 26.50 -24.29 -8.70
CA ASN A 429 25.55 -23.78 -7.71
C ASN A 429 24.77 -22.56 -8.22
N GLU A 430 23.45 -22.55 -7.99
CA GLU A 430 22.54 -21.51 -8.47
C GLU A 430 22.78 -20.14 -7.81
N VAL A 431 23.05 -20.11 -6.50
CA VAL A 431 23.22 -18.87 -5.73
C VAL A 431 24.48 -18.13 -6.18
N ALA A 432 25.57 -18.87 -6.40
CA ALA A 432 26.79 -18.32 -6.96
C ALA A 432 26.57 -17.82 -8.39
N LEU A 433 25.95 -18.66 -9.23
CA LEU A 433 25.68 -18.31 -10.62
C LEU A 433 24.86 -17.03 -10.77
N GLU A 434 23.81 -16.85 -9.96
CA GLU A 434 22.96 -15.65 -10.03
C GLU A 434 23.79 -14.38 -9.83
N GLN A 435 24.65 -14.33 -8.80
CA GLN A 435 25.51 -13.17 -8.54
C GLN A 435 26.56 -12.97 -9.64
N GLU A 436 27.13 -14.05 -10.18
CA GLU A 436 28.09 -13.99 -11.29
C GLU A 436 27.44 -13.42 -12.57
N ILE A 437 26.22 -13.87 -12.91
CA ILE A 437 25.47 -13.34 -14.06
C ILE A 437 25.10 -11.87 -13.81
N MET A 438 24.69 -11.49 -12.59
CA MET A 438 24.39 -10.09 -12.27
C MET A 438 25.62 -9.19 -12.45
N ALA A 439 26.79 -9.61 -11.97
CA ALA A 439 28.04 -8.89 -12.13
C ALA A 439 28.44 -8.75 -13.61
N LEU A 440 28.39 -9.85 -14.37
CA LEU A 440 28.57 -9.85 -15.82
C LEU A 440 27.62 -8.84 -16.49
N CYS A 441 26.32 -8.91 -16.14
CA CYS A 441 25.28 -8.12 -16.80
C CYS A 441 25.39 -6.62 -16.53
N LYS A 442 25.88 -6.18 -15.36
CA LYS A 442 26.16 -4.76 -15.10
C LYS A 442 27.17 -4.21 -16.10
N HIS A 443 28.31 -4.89 -16.25
CA HIS A 443 29.39 -4.47 -17.13
C HIS A 443 29.04 -4.68 -18.61
N LEU A 444 28.34 -5.75 -18.94
CA LEU A 444 27.83 -5.99 -20.29
C LEU A 444 26.84 -4.90 -20.71
N THR A 445 25.94 -4.45 -19.81
CA THR A 445 25.02 -3.34 -20.10
C THR A 445 25.78 -2.08 -20.48
N PHE A 446 26.82 -1.73 -19.72
CA PHE A 446 27.66 -0.56 -20.00
C PHE A 446 28.36 -0.67 -21.37
N LEU A 447 28.95 -1.82 -21.70
CA LEU A 447 29.61 -2.03 -22.99
C LEU A 447 28.65 -1.89 -24.16
N LEU A 448 27.44 -2.45 -24.04
CA LEU A 448 26.42 -2.36 -25.09
C LEU A 448 25.89 -0.94 -25.25
N GLN A 449 25.67 -0.20 -24.15
CA GLN A 449 25.30 1.22 -24.20
C GLN A 449 26.41 2.08 -24.84
N SER A 450 27.66 1.72 -24.59
CA SER A 450 28.84 2.38 -25.19
C SER A 450 29.15 1.92 -26.62
N LYS A 451 28.28 1.07 -27.22
CA LYS A 451 28.44 0.53 -28.59
C LYS A 451 29.77 -0.19 -28.82
N VAL A 452 30.29 -0.83 -27.76
CA VAL A 452 31.52 -1.60 -27.84
C VAL A 452 31.22 -3.01 -28.35
N LYS A 453 31.98 -3.47 -29.34
CA LYS A 453 31.90 -4.85 -29.84
C LYS A 453 32.28 -5.84 -28.74
N ILE A 454 31.40 -6.79 -28.46
CA ILE A 454 31.62 -7.87 -27.49
C ILE A 454 32.39 -9.02 -28.15
N SER A 455 33.33 -9.64 -27.42
CA SER A 455 34.11 -10.78 -27.94
C SER A 455 33.23 -12.02 -28.13
N ASP A 456 33.55 -12.84 -29.13
CA ASP A 456 32.79 -14.05 -29.42
C ASP A 456 32.81 -15.07 -28.26
N ASP A 457 33.88 -15.12 -27.47
CA ASP A 457 33.97 -16.01 -26.29
C ASP A 457 32.87 -15.72 -25.27
N VAL A 458 32.63 -14.43 -25.01
CA VAL A 458 31.59 -13.96 -24.07
C VAL A 458 30.21 -14.24 -24.65
N ILE A 459 30.00 -13.92 -25.93
CA ILE A 459 28.74 -14.19 -26.62
C ILE A 459 28.42 -15.70 -26.56
N ASN A 460 29.42 -16.55 -26.84
CA ASN A 460 29.27 -17.99 -26.79
C ASN A 460 29.00 -18.51 -25.37
N ALA A 461 29.61 -17.92 -24.34
CA ALA A 461 29.33 -18.24 -22.94
C ALA A 461 27.86 -17.93 -22.57
N VAL A 462 27.35 -16.76 -22.97
CA VAL A 462 25.95 -16.36 -22.78
C VAL A 462 25.00 -17.30 -23.52
N VAL A 463 25.25 -17.59 -24.80
CA VAL A 463 24.42 -18.47 -25.65
C VAL A 463 24.38 -19.89 -25.09
N LYS A 464 25.50 -20.40 -24.55
CA LYS A 464 25.54 -21.68 -23.84
C LYS A 464 24.74 -21.63 -22.53
N GLY A 465 24.84 -20.54 -21.77
CA GLY A 465 24.12 -20.33 -20.52
C GLY A 465 22.59 -20.34 -20.68
N ILE A 466 22.05 -19.59 -21.66
CA ILE A 466 20.60 -19.59 -21.96
C ILE A 466 20.08 -20.93 -22.49
N ALA A 467 20.98 -21.84 -22.86
CA ALA A 467 20.71 -23.18 -23.36
C ALA A 467 21.18 -24.29 -22.39
N ASP A 468 21.51 -23.95 -21.14
CA ASP A 468 22.00 -24.91 -20.15
C ASP A 468 21.00 -26.07 -19.98
N LYS A 469 21.48 -27.30 -19.82
CA LYS A 469 20.62 -28.48 -19.66
C LYS A 469 19.84 -28.43 -18.34
N ARG A 470 20.37 -27.76 -17.31
CA ARG A 470 19.73 -27.55 -16.01
C ARG A 470 18.76 -26.38 -16.13
N ILE A 471 17.47 -26.64 -15.98
CA ILE A 471 16.42 -25.63 -16.18
C ILE A 471 16.56 -24.43 -15.22
N PRO A 472 16.87 -24.60 -13.92
CA PRO A 472 17.07 -23.44 -13.03
C PRO A 472 18.21 -22.51 -13.49
N PHE A 473 19.33 -23.07 -13.96
CA PHE A 473 20.47 -22.32 -14.48
C PHE A 473 20.09 -21.56 -15.74
N ARG A 474 19.44 -22.28 -16.66
CA ARG A 474 18.93 -21.75 -17.92
C ARG A 474 18.02 -20.55 -17.69
N LYS A 475 17.11 -20.67 -16.72
CA LYS A 475 16.16 -19.63 -16.32
C LYS A 475 16.85 -18.37 -15.80
N LEU A 476 17.87 -18.50 -14.93
CA LEU A 476 18.66 -17.36 -14.45
C LEU A 476 19.30 -16.59 -15.61
N TRP A 477 19.97 -17.30 -16.52
CA TRP A 477 20.57 -16.70 -17.71
C TRP A 477 19.55 -15.94 -18.56
N GLN A 478 18.42 -16.56 -18.87
CA GLN A 478 17.38 -15.96 -19.70
C GLN A 478 16.80 -14.69 -19.09
N LEU A 479 16.44 -14.72 -17.79
CA LEU A 479 15.79 -13.60 -17.12
C LEU A 479 16.74 -12.41 -16.94
N ILE A 480 17.99 -12.66 -16.51
CA ILE A 480 18.94 -11.60 -16.18
C ILE A 480 19.55 -11.00 -17.46
N VAL A 481 20.00 -11.83 -18.41
CA VAL A 481 20.54 -11.35 -19.69
C VAL A 481 19.45 -10.73 -20.56
N GLY A 482 18.24 -11.30 -20.59
CA GLY A 482 17.11 -10.64 -21.23
C GLY A 482 16.89 -9.23 -20.65
N GLY A 483 17.13 -9.06 -19.34
CA GLY A 483 17.04 -7.77 -18.65
C GLY A 483 18.10 -6.76 -19.06
N VAL A 484 19.24 -7.21 -19.58
CA VAL A 484 20.27 -6.34 -20.19
C VAL A 484 19.71 -5.75 -21.49
N PHE A 485 19.25 -6.61 -22.42
CA PHE A 485 18.71 -6.14 -23.70
C PHE A 485 17.47 -5.27 -23.53
N TRP A 486 16.61 -5.54 -22.54
CA TRP A 486 15.44 -4.72 -22.26
C TRP A 486 15.76 -3.28 -21.84
N ARG A 487 16.89 -3.09 -21.13
CA ARG A 487 17.33 -1.77 -20.64
C ARG A 487 18.06 -0.94 -21.69
N ILE A 488 18.48 -1.55 -22.79
CA ILE A 488 19.17 -0.88 -23.89
C ILE A 488 18.15 -0.29 -24.86
N GLU A 489 18.43 0.91 -25.36
CA GLU A 489 17.59 1.57 -26.36
C GLU A 489 17.48 0.72 -27.62
N ALA A 490 16.27 0.64 -28.18
CA ALA A 490 15.99 -0.25 -29.32
C ALA A 490 16.90 0.02 -30.55
N PRO A 491 17.22 1.28 -30.93
CA PRO A 491 18.16 1.55 -32.02
C PRO A 491 19.58 1.02 -31.76
N THR A 492 20.03 1.03 -30.51
CA THR A 492 21.37 0.53 -30.13
C THR A 492 21.46 -0.99 -30.30
N LEU A 493 20.35 -1.72 -30.17
CA LEU A 493 20.29 -3.17 -30.43
C LEU A 493 20.46 -3.51 -31.93
N ALA A 494 20.32 -2.51 -32.82
CA ALA A 494 20.41 -2.67 -34.26
C ALA A 494 21.78 -2.26 -34.85
N THR A 495 22.73 -1.78 -34.04
CA THR A 495 24.03 -1.33 -34.57
C THR A 495 24.92 -2.50 -35.00
N SER A 496 25.92 -2.23 -35.84
CA SER A 496 26.87 -3.25 -36.34
C SER A 496 27.66 -3.95 -35.23
N GLU A 497 27.91 -3.28 -34.11
CA GLU A 497 28.71 -3.78 -33.00
C GLU A 497 27.92 -4.69 -32.06
N VAL A 498 26.61 -4.41 -31.89
CA VAL A 498 25.72 -5.07 -30.93
C VAL A 498 24.79 -6.08 -31.62
N GLY A 499 24.33 -5.78 -32.82
CA GLY A 499 23.38 -6.57 -33.60
C GLY A 499 23.71 -8.07 -33.68
N PRO A 500 24.97 -8.47 -34.01
CA PRO A 500 25.33 -9.89 -34.07
C PRO A 500 25.13 -10.65 -32.75
N PHE A 501 25.32 -9.99 -31.60
CA PHE A 501 25.08 -10.60 -30.29
C PHE A 501 23.58 -10.77 -30.04
N VAL A 502 22.78 -9.74 -30.35
CA VAL A 502 21.33 -9.78 -30.21
C VAL A 502 20.73 -10.87 -31.10
N THR A 503 21.17 -10.98 -32.35
CA THR A 503 20.71 -12.02 -33.29
C THR A 503 21.03 -13.42 -32.77
N LYS A 504 22.29 -13.70 -32.37
CA LYS A 504 22.67 -15.00 -31.79
C LYS A 504 21.85 -15.36 -30.55
N PHE A 505 21.56 -14.38 -29.69
CA PHE A 505 20.70 -14.58 -28.51
C PHE A 505 19.25 -14.90 -28.93
N LEU A 506 18.65 -14.10 -29.81
CA LEU A 506 17.27 -14.27 -30.24
C LEU A 506 17.05 -15.56 -31.03
N ASP A 507 17.98 -15.97 -31.89
CA ASP A 507 17.90 -17.24 -32.62
C ASP A 507 17.84 -18.42 -31.65
N LYS A 508 18.70 -18.42 -30.62
CA LYS A 508 18.67 -19.48 -29.61
C LYS A 508 17.39 -19.46 -28.78
N MET A 509 16.87 -18.27 -28.48
CA MET A 509 15.59 -18.12 -27.78
C MET A 509 14.39 -18.54 -28.65
N LYS A 510 14.47 -18.36 -29.98
CA LYS A 510 13.45 -18.83 -30.96
C LYS A 510 13.33 -20.35 -30.93
N ASP A 511 14.45 -21.07 -30.85
CA ASP A 511 14.45 -22.53 -30.71
C ASP A 511 13.74 -22.98 -29.41
N LEU A 512 14.06 -22.33 -28.29
CA LEU A 512 13.46 -22.62 -26.99
C LEU A 512 11.97 -22.23 -26.95
N PHE A 513 11.58 -21.16 -27.63
CA PHE A 513 10.19 -20.78 -27.80
C PHE A 513 9.40 -21.85 -28.58
N LYS A 514 9.98 -22.44 -29.63
CA LYS A 514 9.36 -23.57 -30.36
C LYS A 514 9.17 -24.80 -29.47
N GLU A 515 10.13 -25.09 -28.59
CA GLU A 515 10.02 -26.15 -27.59
C GLU A 515 8.82 -25.89 -26.65
N VAL A 516 8.73 -24.67 -26.09
CA VAL A 516 7.63 -24.29 -25.17
C VAL A 516 6.27 -24.28 -25.85
N THR A 517 6.18 -23.75 -27.07
CA THR A 517 4.91 -23.70 -27.81
C THR A 517 4.41 -25.09 -28.20
N SER A 518 5.31 -26.03 -28.50
CA SER A 518 4.96 -27.43 -28.76
C SER A 518 4.45 -28.17 -27.51
N ASN A 519 4.95 -27.80 -26.31
CA ASN A 519 4.64 -28.48 -25.05
C ASN A 519 4.38 -27.51 -23.86
N PRO A 520 3.32 -26.68 -23.88
CA PRO A 520 3.13 -25.62 -22.88
C PRO A 520 3.03 -26.09 -21.42
N LEU A 521 2.32 -27.20 -21.17
CA LEU A 521 2.11 -27.72 -19.81
C LEU A 521 3.38 -28.38 -19.22
N PRO A 522 4.09 -29.27 -19.94
CA PRO A 522 5.40 -29.75 -19.49
C PRO A 522 6.40 -28.61 -19.22
N SER A 523 6.44 -27.60 -20.10
CA SER A 523 7.31 -26.43 -19.91
C SER A 523 6.92 -25.59 -18.69
N ALA A 524 5.64 -25.54 -18.32
CA ALA A 524 5.18 -24.90 -17.08
C ALA A 524 5.63 -25.67 -15.84
N GLN A 525 5.53 -27.01 -15.86
CA GLN A 525 5.90 -27.85 -14.73
C GLN A 525 7.40 -27.84 -14.45
N ASN A 526 8.21 -27.79 -15.51
CA ASN A 526 9.66 -27.83 -15.39
C ASN A 526 10.31 -26.44 -15.23
N GLY A 527 9.54 -25.34 -15.40
CA GLY A 527 10.01 -23.96 -15.21
C GLY A 527 10.62 -23.28 -16.45
N SER A 528 10.40 -23.83 -17.66
CA SER A 528 10.99 -23.31 -18.91
C SER A 528 10.20 -22.19 -19.59
N LEU A 529 9.08 -21.75 -19.02
CA LEU A 529 8.22 -20.70 -19.61
C LEU A 529 8.92 -19.35 -19.77
N SER A 530 9.92 -19.05 -18.92
CA SER A 530 10.72 -17.82 -19.00
C SER A 530 11.29 -17.58 -20.39
N ALA A 531 11.69 -18.64 -21.08
CA ALA A 531 12.25 -18.55 -22.42
C ALA A 531 11.26 -17.92 -23.41
N ALA A 532 10.01 -18.38 -23.37
CA ALA A 532 8.99 -17.91 -24.30
C ALA A 532 8.58 -16.46 -24.02
N PHE A 533 8.45 -16.07 -22.74
CA PHE A 533 8.13 -14.69 -22.39
C PHE A 533 9.25 -13.71 -22.75
N VAL A 534 10.51 -14.05 -22.44
CA VAL A 534 11.66 -13.21 -22.80
C VAL A 534 11.79 -13.07 -24.31
N TYR A 535 11.61 -14.18 -25.06
CA TYR A 535 11.64 -14.16 -26.52
C TYR A 535 10.58 -13.22 -27.11
N LEU A 536 9.30 -13.37 -26.72
CA LEU A 536 8.22 -12.54 -27.24
C LEU A 536 8.45 -11.05 -27.02
N ALA A 537 8.84 -10.70 -25.79
CA ALA A 537 9.05 -9.31 -25.40
C ALA A 537 10.22 -8.67 -26.16
N LEU A 538 11.35 -9.37 -26.29
CA LEU A 538 12.53 -8.82 -26.99
C LEU A 538 12.40 -8.86 -28.50
N TYR A 539 11.77 -9.90 -29.06
CA TYR A 539 11.64 -10.06 -30.50
C TYR A 539 10.78 -8.95 -31.12
N GLU A 540 9.68 -8.55 -30.46
CA GLU A 540 8.86 -7.40 -30.90
C GLU A 540 9.67 -6.10 -30.95
N ARG A 541 10.37 -5.81 -29.85
CA ARG A 541 11.19 -4.60 -29.70
C ARG A 541 12.33 -4.53 -30.72
N VAL A 542 13.01 -5.64 -30.96
CA VAL A 542 14.13 -5.71 -31.91
C VAL A 542 13.62 -5.67 -33.35
N SER A 543 12.53 -6.37 -33.66
CA SER A 543 11.95 -6.36 -35.01
C SER A 543 11.49 -4.96 -35.42
N ALA A 544 10.91 -4.20 -34.48
CA ALA A 544 10.54 -2.80 -34.70
C ALA A 544 11.76 -1.89 -35.00
N ALA A 545 12.93 -2.18 -34.42
CA ALA A 545 14.14 -1.37 -34.58
C ALA A 545 15.00 -1.77 -35.79
N GLN A 546 15.08 -3.07 -36.11
CA GLN A 546 15.90 -3.61 -37.20
C GLN A 546 15.14 -3.73 -38.53
N GLY A 547 13.82 -3.46 -38.57
CA GLY A 547 13.01 -3.61 -39.78
C GLY A 547 12.84 -5.06 -40.23
N VAL A 548 12.90 -6.02 -39.29
CA VAL A 548 12.87 -7.47 -39.55
C VAL A 548 11.48 -7.90 -40.07
N ASP A 549 11.46 -9.04 -40.76
CA ASP A 549 10.29 -9.66 -41.39
C ASP A 549 9.04 -9.67 -40.50
N LYS A 550 8.11 -8.76 -40.82
CA LYS A 550 6.81 -8.62 -40.17
C LYS A 550 6.01 -9.94 -40.23
N ALA A 551 6.23 -10.79 -41.23
CA ALA A 551 5.50 -12.05 -41.37
C ALA A 551 5.87 -13.07 -40.27
N ASP A 552 7.15 -13.12 -39.88
CA ASP A 552 7.62 -13.99 -38.80
C ASP A 552 7.01 -13.57 -37.45
N TRP A 553 7.01 -12.27 -37.14
CA TRP A 553 6.38 -11.73 -35.93
C TRP A 553 4.90 -12.07 -35.85
N GLU A 554 4.16 -11.86 -36.93
CA GLU A 554 2.73 -12.18 -36.97
C GLU A 554 2.49 -13.68 -36.80
N THR A 555 3.36 -14.54 -37.32
CA THR A 555 3.28 -15.99 -37.08
C THR A 555 3.49 -16.35 -35.61
N THR A 556 4.47 -15.72 -34.96
CA THR A 556 4.72 -15.85 -33.51
C THR A 556 3.53 -15.38 -32.66
N VAL A 557 2.88 -14.27 -33.04
CA VAL A 557 1.67 -13.75 -32.39
C VAL A 557 0.52 -14.75 -32.51
N ALA A 558 0.27 -15.30 -33.70
CA ALA A 558 -0.78 -16.32 -33.89
C ALA A 558 -0.54 -17.59 -33.05
N GLN A 559 0.70 -18.08 -32.97
CA GLN A 559 1.04 -19.23 -32.14
C GLN A 559 0.83 -18.95 -30.65
N SER A 560 1.12 -17.73 -30.21
CA SER A 560 0.95 -17.31 -28.81
C SER A 560 -0.51 -17.05 -28.44
N MET A 561 -1.36 -16.74 -29.41
CA MET A 561 -2.79 -16.46 -29.22
C MET A 561 -3.70 -17.66 -29.54
N LEU A 562 -3.15 -18.86 -29.71
CA LEU A 562 -3.91 -20.08 -30.02
C LEU A 562 -4.67 -20.59 -28.79
N LEU A 563 -5.99 -20.77 -28.91
CA LEU A 563 -6.86 -21.33 -27.86
C LEU A 563 -7.27 -22.79 -28.12
N SER A 564 -7.51 -23.15 -29.39
CA SER A 564 -7.95 -24.48 -29.84
C SER A 564 -7.01 -25.00 -30.94
N PRO A 565 -6.64 -26.30 -30.99
CA PRO A 565 -7.14 -27.41 -30.16
C PRO A 565 -6.53 -27.47 -28.75
N LYS A 566 -5.41 -26.77 -28.50
CA LYS A 566 -4.79 -26.66 -27.17
C LYS A 566 -4.43 -25.19 -26.90
N PRO A 567 -4.71 -24.68 -25.69
CA PRO A 567 -4.36 -23.31 -25.34
C PRO A 567 -2.85 -23.15 -25.23
N SER A 568 -2.33 -22.06 -25.77
CA SER A 568 -0.92 -21.68 -25.69
C SER A 568 -0.47 -21.45 -24.25
N PHE A 569 0.84 -21.38 -24.03
CA PHE A 569 1.40 -21.05 -22.71
C PHE A 569 0.96 -19.68 -22.17
N LEU A 570 0.61 -18.74 -23.06
CA LEU A 570 0.17 -17.38 -22.71
C LEU A 570 -1.29 -17.34 -22.26
N LEU A 571 -2.13 -18.21 -22.83
CA LEU A 571 -3.57 -18.22 -22.58
C LEU A 571 -4.00 -19.28 -21.56
N ASN A 572 -3.17 -20.29 -21.30
CA ASN A 572 -3.51 -21.41 -20.43
C ASN A 572 -3.28 -21.10 -18.93
N PRO A 573 -4.33 -21.03 -18.09
CA PRO A 573 -4.18 -20.78 -16.65
C PRO A 573 -3.28 -21.79 -15.97
N LYS A 574 -3.31 -23.08 -16.37
CA LYS A 574 -2.45 -24.12 -15.79
C LYS A 574 -0.96 -23.90 -16.09
N ALA A 575 -0.62 -23.05 -17.05
CA ALA A 575 0.76 -22.71 -17.39
C ALA A 575 1.24 -21.47 -16.62
N TYR A 576 0.66 -20.30 -16.86
CA TYR A 576 1.16 -19.06 -16.28
C TYR A 576 0.93 -18.92 -14.76
N THR A 577 0.01 -19.68 -14.16
CA THR A 577 -0.16 -19.68 -12.69
C THR A 577 0.95 -20.44 -11.96
N LYS A 578 1.84 -21.14 -12.69
CA LYS A 578 3.01 -21.83 -12.12
C LYS A 578 4.23 -20.91 -11.95
N LEU A 579 4.15 -19.66 -12.41
CA LEU A 579 5.23 -18.70 -12.24
C LEU A 579 5.35 -18.31 -10.76
N THR A 580 6.56 -18.45 -10.22
CA THR A 580 6.84 -18.21 -8.80
C THR A 580 7.76 -17.01 -8.59
N SER A 581 8.57 -16.63 -9.58
CA SER A 581 9.48 -15.49 -9.46
C SER A 581 8.82 -14.18 -9.93
N PRO A 582 8.99 -13.07 -9.18
CA PRO A 582 8.55 -11.75 -9.63
C PRO A 582 9.12 -11.35 -10.99
N ALA A 583 10.36 -11.77 -11.30
CA ALA A 583 10.99 -11.50 -12.58
C ALA A 583 10.27 -12.19 -13.74
N GLU A 584 9.77 -13.41 -13.54
CA GLU A 584 8.98 -14.12 -14.56
C GLU A 584 7.66 -13.42 -14.83
N ILE A 585 6.95 -12.98 -13.79
CA ILE A 585 5.70 -12.24 -13.93
C ILE A 585 5.94 -10.94 -14.70
N GLN A 586 7.03 -10.22 -14.41
CA GLN A 586 7.39 -9.02 -15.15
C GLN A 586 7.64 -9.32 -16.64
N TRP A 587 8.33 -10.41 -16.97
CA TRP A 587 8.53 -10.83 -18.36
C TRP A 587 7.24 -11.29 -19.03
N MET A 588 6.34 -11.96 -18.30
CA MET A 588 5.01 -12.31 -18.78
C MET A 588 4.21 -11.06 -19.14
N VAL A 589 4.21 -10.02 -18.30
CA VAL A 589 3.56 -8.74 -18.60
C VAL A 589 4.13 -8.13 -19.88
N ARG A 590 5.47 -8.08 -20.02
CA ARG A 590 6.12 -7.56 -21.24
C ARG A 590 5.74 -8.37 -22.49
N ALA A 591 5.62 -9.69 -22.36
CA ALA A 591 5.19 -10.56 -23.46
C ALA A 591 3.71 -10.32 -23.83
N LEU A 592 2.83 -10.14 -22.86
CA LEU A 592 1.42 -9.82 -23.08
C LEU A 592 1.26 -8.47 -23.79
N VAL A 593 2.07 -7.46 -23.41
CA VAL A 593 2.15 -6.16 -24.11
C VAL A 593 2.62 -6.36 -25.55
N ALA A 594 3.73 -7.08 -25.75
CA ALA A 594 4.29 -7.31 -27.08
C ALA A 594 3.27 -7.96 -28.01
N VAL A 595 2.64 -9.07 -27.60
CA VAL A 595 1.67 -9.79 -28.43
C VAL A 595 0.47 -8.92 -28.86
N SER A 596 0.08 -7.94 -28.03
CA SER A 596 -1.00 -7.00 -28.38
C SER A 596 -0.65 -6.02 -29.51
N SER A 597 0.64 -5.83 -29.84
CA SER A 597 1.05 -4.93 -30.93
C SER A 597 0.87 -5.54 -32.32
N GLY A 598 0.89 -6.87 -32.43
CA GLY A 598 0.69 -7.60 -33.69
C GLY A 598 -0.72 -7.43 -34.27
N SER A 599 -0.83 -7.51 -35.60
CA SER A 599 -2.12 -7.43 -36.31
C SER A 599 -2.94 -8.71 -36.18
N LYS A 600 -2.31 -9.89 -36.10
CA LYS A 600 -3.01 -11.17 -35.89
C LYS A 600 -3.68 -11.28 -34.52
N PHE A 601 -3.29 -10.45 -33.54
CA PHE A 601 -4.03 -10.33 -32.28
C PHE A 601 -5.49 -9.93 -32.54
N GLU A 602 -5.72 -9.00 -33.48
CA GLU A 602 -7.06 -8.49 -33.80
C GLU A 602 -7.90 -9.52 -34.56
N SER A 603 -7.27 -10.29 -35.45
CA SER A 603 -7.95 -11.36 -36.19
C SER A 603 -8.23 -12.61 -35.37
N THR A 604 -7.69 -12.72 -34.15
CA THR A 604 -7.92 -13.88 -33.29
C THR A 604 -9.34 -13.88 -32.71
N GLU A 605 -9.87 -15.07 -32.48
CA GLU A 605 -11.12 -15.33 -31.76
C GLU A 605 -11.25 -14.50 -30.47
N HIS A 606 -12.48 -14.02 -30.21
CA HIS A 606 -12.77 -13.19 -29.04
C HIS A 606 -12.46 -13.89 -27.71
N ALA A 607 -12.76 -15.19 -27.61
CA ALA A 607 -12.47 -15.99 -26.42
C ALA A 607 -10.97 -16.02 -26.07
N ALA A 608 -10.09 -16.03 -27.08
CA ALA A 608 -8.64 -16.00 -26.87
C ALA A 608 -8.17 -14.63 -26.32
N LYS A 609 -8.80 -13.53 -26.77
CA LYS A 609 -8.55 -12.19 -26.24
C LYS A 609 -8.99 -12.07 -24.77
N VAL A 610 -10.13 -12.66 -24.42
CA VAL A 610 -10.59 -12.73 -23.02
C VAL A 610 -9.63 -13.55 -22.17
N ALA A 611 -9.13 -14.70 -22.65
CA ALA A 611 -8.12 -15.50 -21.96
C ALA A 611 -6.78 -14.74 -21.79
N TRP A 612 -6.38 -13.94 -22.77
CA TRP A 612 -5.22 -13.05 -22.66
C TRP A 612 -5.42 -12.00 -21.56
N ALA A 613 -6.62 -11.42 -21.47
CA ALA A 613 -6.94 -10.48 -20.40
C ALA A 613 -6.99 -11.17 -19.03
N GLN A 614 -7.44 -12.42 -18.92
CA GLN A 614 -7.32 -13.21 -17.68
C GLN A 614 -5.85 -13.35 -17.22
N ALA A 615 -4.92 -13.61 -18.15
CA ALA A 615 -3.50 -13.69 -17.83
C ALA A 615 -2.95 -12.34 -17.31
N PHE A 616 -3.41 -11.23 -17.89
CA PHE A 616 -3.09 -9.89 -17.41
C PHE A 616 -3.65 -9.59 -16.02
N ILE A 617 -4.91 -9.96 -15.76
CA ILE A 617 -5.53 -9.83 -14.43
C ILE A 617 -4.73 -10.64 -13.42
N TYR A 618 -4.36 -11.89 -13.74
CA TYR A 618 -3.51 -12.70 -12.88
C TYR A 618 -2.16 -12.02 -12.58
N ALA A 619 -1.50 -11.40 -13.56
CA ALA A 619 -0.26 -10.66 -13.35
C ALA A 619 -0.39 -9.51 -12.33
N ILE A 620 -1.56 -8.86 -12.30
CA ILE A 620 -1.86 -7.75 -11.39
C ILE A 620 -2.29 -8.26 -10.01
N THR A 621 -3.02 -9.37 -9.94
CA THR A 621 -3.62 -9.87 -8.71
C THR A 621 -2.90 -11.06 -8.07
N ALA A 622 -1.81 -11.54 -8.67
CA ALA A 622 -1.06 -12.71 -8.19
C ALA A 622 -0.69 -12.59 -6.69
N PRO A 623 -0.82 -13.68 -5.92
CA PRO A 623 -0.53 -13.67 -4.49
C PRO A 623 0.97 -13.42 -4.24
N GLY A 624 1.29 -12.71 -3.15
CA GLY A 624 2.69 -12.45 -2.75
C GLY A 624 3.45 -11.40 -3.59
N LEU A 625 2.82 -10.82 -4.63
CA LEU A 625 3.45 -9.79 -5.45
C LEU A 625 3.53 -8.42 -4.72
N ARG A 626 4.68 -7.75 -4.82
CA ARG A 626 4.90 -6.42 -4.24
C ARG A 626 4.05 -5.36 -4.95
N THR A 627 3.63 -4.32 -4.23
CA THR A 627 2.74 -3.25 -4.74
C THR A 627 3.27 -2.58 -6.01
N ASN A 628 4.57 -2.27 -6.06
CA ASN A 628 5.20 -1.63 -7.22
C ASN A 628 5.09 -2.46 -8.52
N LEU A 629 5.22 -3.79 -8.42
CA LEU A 629 5.10 -4.67 -9.59
C LEU A 629 3.65 -4.79 -10.08
N ARG A 630 2.68 -4.69 -9.17
CA ARG A 630 1.25 -4.65 -9.51
C ARG A 630 0.89 -3.37 -10.25
N GLU A 631 1.43 -2.24 -9.76
CA GLU A 631 1.27 -0.94 -10.41
C GLU A 631 1.94 -0.91 -11.78
N GLU A 632 3.14 -1.49 -11.93
CA GLU A 632 3.81 -1.63 -13.24
C GLU A 632 2.96 -2.44 -14.23
N ALA A 633 2.38 -3.57 -13.78
CA ALA A 633 1.50 -4.39 -14.62
C ALA A 633 0.19 -3.65 -15.00
N ALA A 634 -0.41 -2.92 -14.06
CA ALA A 634 -1.60 -2.11 -14.32
C ALA A 634 -1.30 -0.94 -15.28
N HIS A 635 -0.15 -0.27 -15.14
CA HIS A 635 0.30 0.77 -16.07
C HIS A 635 0.58 0.19 -17.47
N ALA A 636 1.16 -1.01 -17.56
CA ALA A 636 1.35 -1.68 -18.84
C ALA A 636 0.01 -1.95 -19.54
N LEU A 637 -1.00 -2.43 -18.80
CA LEU A 637 -2.36 -2.63 -19.33
C LEU A 637 -3.00 -1.31 -19.79
N MET A 638 -2.83 -0.23 -19.01
CA MET A 638 -3.32 1.11 -19.37
C MET A 638 -2.67 1.61 -20.67
N GLY A 639 -1.37 1.37 -20.87
CA GLY A 639 -0.67 1.71 -22.11
C GLY A 639 -1.23 0.99 -23.34
N ILE A 640 -1.66 -0.28 -23.19
CA ILE A 640 -2.33 -1.04 -24.27
C ILE A 640 -3.74 -0.49 -24.50
N TYR A 641 -4.47 -0.21 -23.43
CA TYR A 641 -5.82 0.36 -23.49
C TYR A 641 -5.84 1.68 -24.28
N LEU A 642 -4.92 2.61 -23.98
CA LEU A 642 -4.85 3.91 -24.65
C LEU A 642 -4.57 3.80 -26.16
N ARG A 643 -3.94 2.71 -26.62
CA ARG A 643 -3.72 2.47 -28.06
C ARG A 643 -4.98 1.95 -28.76
N ARG A 644 -5.84 1.19 -28.06
CA ARG A 644 -7.01 0.48 -28.62
C ARG A 644 -8.18 0.45 -27.61
N SER A 645 -8.72 1.62 -27.29
CA SER A 645 -9.70 1.83 -26.20
C SER A 645 -10.96 0.96 -26.33
N GLU A 646 -11.63 0.97 -27.48
CA GLU A 646 -12.87 0.20 -27.67
C GLU A 646 -12.67 -1.31 -27.49
N LEU A 647 -11.66 -1.88 -28.17
CA LEU A 647 -11.39 -3.32 -28.15
C LEU A 647 -10.95 -3.78 -26.76
N MET A 648 -9.98 -3.07 -26.17
CA MET A 648 -9.40 -3.46 -24.87
C MET A 648 -10.38 -3.24 -23.74
N GLY A 649 -11.18 -2.16 -23.78
CA GLY A 649 -12.26 -1.91 -22.84
C GLY A 649 -13.25 -3.07 -22.78
N ARG A 650 -13.72 -3.53 -23.94
CA ARG A 650 -14.65 -4.67 -24.05
C ARG A 650 -14.04 -5.97 -23.54
N VAL A 651 -12.83 -6.31 -24.01
CA VAL A 651 -12.14 -7.56 -23.67
C VAL A 651 -11.82 -7.64 -22.17
N VAL A 652 -11.32 -6.56 -21.56
CA VAL A 652 -10.97 -6.53 -20.13
C VAL A 652 -12.22 -6.54 -19.26
N THR A 653 -13.30 -5.85 -19.67
CA THR A 653 -14.58 -5.87 -18.96
C THR A 653 -15.16 -7.28 -18.90
N GLU A 654 -15.16 -8.01 -20.01
CA GLU A 654 -15.63 -9.39 -20.05
C GLU A 654 -14.72 -10.34 -19.25
N ALA A 655 -13.41 -10.10 -19.27
CA ALA A 655 -12.47 -10.83 -18.43
C ALA A 655 -12.74 -10.59 -16.92
N LEU A 656 -13.02 -9.36 -16.50
CA LEU A 656 -13.41 -9.08 -15.11
C LEU A 656 -14.67 -9.85 -14.69
N TRP A 657 -15.70 -9.88 -15.55
CA TRP A 657 -16.89 -10.69 -15.31
C TRP A 657 -16.58 -12.18 -15.18
N THR A 658 -15.76 -12.71 -16.10
CA THR A 658 -15.31 -14.11 -16.08
C THR A 658 -14.53 -14.44 -14.81
N TRP A 659 -13.66 -13.53 -14.37
CA TRP A 659 -12.85 -13.69 -13.16
C TRP A 659 -13.72 -13.77 -11.91
N ILE A 660 -14.69 -12.84 -11.77
CA ILE A 660 -15.61 -12.80 -10.64
C ILE A 660 -16.49 -14.06 -10.62
N LEU A 661 -16.99 -14.51 -11.78
CA LEU A 661 -17.75 -15.75 -11.88
C LEU A 661 -16.92 -16.94 -11.37
N ALA A 662 -15.69 -17.08 -11.84
CA ALA A 662 -14.79 -18.17 -11.47
C ALA A 662 -14.45 -18.18 -9.97
N LEU A 663 -14.26 -17.00 -9.35
CA LEU A 663 -14.08 -16.87 -7.90
C LEU A 663 -15.32 -17.34 -7.13
N ARG A 664 -16.50 -16.87 -7.52
CA ARG A 664 -17.75 -17.12 -6.78
C ARG A 664 -18.28 -18.55 -6.94
N THR A 665 -17.98 -19.18 -8.07
CA THR A 665 -18.33 -20.59 -8.35
C THR A 665 -17.23 -21.57 -7.94
N ALA A 666 -16.10 -21.07 -7.41
CA ALA A 666 -14.94 -21.86 -7.00
C ALA A 666 -14.44 -22.81 -8.10
N GLU A 667 -14.31 -22.30 -9.33
CA GLU A 667 -13.86 -23.08 -10.48
C GLU A 667 -12.39 -23.53 -10.30
N LYS A 668 -12.20 -24.83 -10.05
CA LYS A 668 -10.94 -25.45 -9.59
C LYS A 668 -9.76 -25.38 -10.58
N GLU A 669 -9.98 -24.92 -11.81
CA GLU A 669 -8.94 -24.83 -12.85
C GLU A 669 -8.78 -23.44 -13.48
N SER A 670 -9.37 -22.40 -12.85
CA SER A 670 -9.28 -21.01 -13.31
C SER A 670 -8.04 -20.28 -12.78
N ALA A 671 -7.65 -19.21 -13.46
CA ALA A 671 -6.61 -18.30 -12.95
C ALA A 671 -7.05 -17.61 -11.65
N ALA A 672 -8.35 -17.35 -11.54
CA ALA A 672 -8.95 -16.68 -10.40
C ALA A 672 -8.85 -17.53 -9.12
N SER A 673 -9.17 -18.83 -9.21
CA SER A 673 -8.99 -19.74 -8.08
C SER A 673 -7.54 -19.89 -7.66
N SER A 674 -6.60 -19.89 -8.63
CA SER A 674 -5.16 -19.93 -8.37
C SER A 674 -4.64 -18.65 -7.70
N ALA A 675 -5.22 -17.49 -7.99
CA ALA A 675 -4.88 -16.23 -7.33
C ALA A 675 -5.45 -16.11 -5.90
N GLY A 676 -6.49 -16.90 -5.60
CA GLY A 676 -7.16 -16.94 -4.30
C GLY A 676 -8.13 -15.77 -4.07
N PRO A 677 -8.92 -15.81 -2.97
CA PRO A 677 -9.98 -14.83 -2.70
C PRO A 677 -9.45 -13.41 -2.45
N ALA A 678 -8.20 -13.26 -2.00
CA ALA A 678 -7.58 -11.95 -1.83
C ALA A 678 -7.43 -11.17 -3.15
N SER A 679 -7.48 -11.86 -4.30
CA SER A 679 -7.41 -11.23 -5.63
C SER A 679 -8.58 -10.30 -5.92
N GLU A 680 -9.78 -10.58 -5.36
CA GLU A 680 -10.98 -9.76 -5.58
C GLU A 680 -10.77 -8.31 -5.13
N LYS A 681 -10.09 -8.10 -4.00
CA LYS A 681 -9.75 -6.77 -3.47
C LYS A 681 -8.78 -5.99 -4.35
N LEU A 682 -8.12 -6.64 -5.30
CA LEU A 682 -7.09 -6.07 -6.19
C LEU A 682 -7.61 -5.77 -7.59
N LEU A 683 -8.81 -6.25 -7.94
CA LEU A 683 -9.44 -5.99 -9.24
C LEU A 683 -9.65 -4.49 -9.51
N HIS A 684 -9.67 -3.66 -8.45
CA HIS A 684 -9.70 -2.22 -8.57
C HIS A 684 -8.53 -1.62 -9.38
N LEU A 685 -7.36 -2.28 -9.37
CA LEU A 685 -6.21 -1.85 -10.17
C LEU A 685 -6.46 -2.06 -11.66
N VAL A 686 -7.12 -3.16 -12.03
CA VAL A 686 -7.51 -3.47 -13.41
C VAL A 686 -8.59 -2.48 -13.89
N ALA A 687 -9.62 -2.24 -13.07
CA ALA A 687 -10.67 -1.27 -13.38
C ALA A 687 -10.11 0.15 -13.59
N LYS A 688 -9.14 0.57 -12.75
CA LYS A 688 -8.44 1.86 -12.91
C LYS A 688 -7.54 1.91 -14.15
N ALA A 689 -6.96 0.78 -14.59
CA ALA A 689 -6.12 0.72 -15.78
C ALA A 689 -6.92 0.96 -17.08
N ILE A 690 -8.18 0.52 -17.14
CA ILE A 690 -9.09 0.80 -18.26
C ILE A 690 -9.90 2.10 -18.07
N CYS A 691 -9.72 2.79 -16.95
CA CYS A 691 -10.30 4.11 -16.65
C CYS A 691 -9.16 5.11 -16.34
N PRO A 692 -8.38 5.52 -17.36
CA PRO A 692 -7.22 6.38 -17.20
C PRO A 692 -7.60 7.77 -16.67
N SER A 693 -6.62 8.51 -16.14
CA SER A 693 -6.87 9.86 -15.66
C SER A 693 -7.05 10.84 -16.82
N THR A 694 -7.68 12.00 -16.57
CA THR A 694 -7.83 13.06 -17.58
C THR A 694 -6.51 13.47 -18.24
N ALA A 695 -5.40 13.44 -17.50
CA ALA A 695 -4.08 13.77 -18.01
C ALA A 695 -3.57 12.79 -19.07
N ASP A 696 -4.03 11.54 -19.04
CA ASP A 696 -3.59 10.47 -19.95
C ASP A 696 -4.47 10.38 -21.22
N ILE A 697 -5.64 11.05 -21.24
CA ILE A 697 -6.59 11.02 -22.35
C ILE A 697 -6.24 12.10 -23.37
N GLN A 698 -5.70 11.69 -24.52
CA GLN A 698 -5.17 12.61 -25.53
C GLN A 698 -6.10 12.86 -26.73
N SER A 699 -7.18 12.09 -26.89
CA SER A 699 -8.05 12.14 -28.08
C SER A 699 -9.54 12.05 -27.73
N ASP A 700 -10.37 12.79 -28.48
CA ASP A 700 -11.84 12.76 -28.35
C ASP A 700 -12.44 11.39 -28.70
N LYS A 701 -11.79 10.60 -29.57
CA LYS A 701 -12.21 9.23 -29.87
C LYS A 701 -12.17 8.34 -28.63
N ILE A 702 -11.08 8.44 -27.85
CA ILE A 702 -10.92 7.68 -26.60
C ILE A 702 -12.01 8.07 -25.61
N ARG A 703 -12.38 9.36 -25.57
CA ARG A 703 -13.47 9.84 -24.70
C ARG A 703 -14.83 9.26 -25.10
N SER A 704 -15.13 9.20 -26.39
CA SER A 704 -16.37 8.56 -26.89
C SER A 704 -16.42 7.07 -26.55
N ASP A 705 -15.32 6.34 -26.78
CA ASP A 705 -15.23 4.92 -26.44
C ASP A 705 -15.41 4.69 -24.92
N LEU A 706 -14.83 5.59 -24.13
CA LEU A 706 -14.90 5.56 -22.68
C LEU A 706 -16.32 5.81 -22.17
N ASN A 707 -17.09 6.74 -22.75
CA ASN A 707 -18.49 6.95 -22.37
C ASN A 707 -19.29 5.64 -22.49
N ARG A 708 -19.15 4.94 -23.62
CA ARG A 708 -19.80 3.65 -23.85
C ARG A 708 -19.32 2.58 -22.85
N GLN A 709 -18.03 2.57 -22.52
CA GLN A 709 -17.47 1.65 -21.53
C GLN A 709 -17.98 1.96 -20.11
N LEU A 710 -18.04 3.23 -19.71
CA LEU A 710 -18.52 3.65 -18.39
C LEU A 710 -19.98 3.21 -18.17
N ILE A 711 -20.80 3.20 -19.22
CA ILE A 711 -22.14 2.62 -19.17
C ILE A 711 -22.06 1.12 -18.82
N GLN A 712 -21.21 0.35 -19.50
CA GLN A 712 -21.03 -1.10 -19.25
C GLN A 712 -20.43 -1.42 -17.88
N LEU A 713 -19.66 -0.49 -17.31
CA LEU A 713 -19.02 -0.64 -16.00
C LEU A 713 -19.93 -0.31 -14.82
N LEU A 714 -21.15 0.23 -15.04
CA LEU A 714 -22.05 0.66 -13.97
C LEU A 714 -22.23 -0.42 -12.89
N VAL A 715 -22.61 -1.64 -13.29
CA VAL A 715 -22.85 -2.75 -12.35
C VAL A 715 -21.52 -3.36 -11.90
N LEU A 716 -20.57 -3.54 -12.82
CA LEU A 716 -19.29 -4.21 -12.53
C LEU A 716 -18.44 -3.46 -11.49
N CYS A 717 -18.40 -2.13 -11.57
CA CYS A 717 -17.57 -1.26 -10.72
C CYS A 717 -18.29 -0.84 -9.44
N ARG A 718 -19.12 -1.74 -8.91
CA ARG A 718 -19.78 -1.62 -7.62
C ARG A 718 -18.98 -2.32 -6.51
N PRO A 719 -18.92 -1.78 -5.27
CA PRO A 719 -18.20 -2.40 -4.16
C PRO A 719 -18.59 -3.86 -3.86
N GLU A 720 -19.82 -4.23 -4.17
CA GLU A 720 -20.40 -5.58 -4.04
C GLU A 720 -19.77 -6.59 -5.01
N LEU A 721 -19.18 -6.13 -6.12
CA LEU A 721 -18.49 -6.96 -7.12
C LEU A 721 -16.98 -6.73 -7.11
N ILE A 722 -16.55 -5.47 -7.10
CA ILE A 722 -15.14 -5.07 -7.03
C ILE A 722 -14.96 -4.13 -5.84
N PRO A 723 -14.41 -4.62 -4.71
CA PRO A 723 -14.11 -3.80 -3.55
C PRO A 723 -13.14 -2.66 -3.89
N ASN A 724 -13.25 -1.54 -3.17
CA ASN A 724 -12.40 -0.34 -3.33
C ASN A 724 -12.58 0.40 -4.68
N VAL A 725 -13.65 0.14 -5.40
CA VAL A 725 -14.06 0.88 -6.60
C VAL A 725 -15.44 1.50 -6.40
N SER A 726 -15.65 2.68 -6.97
CA SER A 726 -16.95 3.30 -7.16
C SER A 726 -17.06 3.78 -8.60
N TRP A 727 -18.16 3.46 -9.26
CA TRP A 727 -18.45 3.91 -10.63
C TRP A 727 -18.41 5.45 -10.74
N ILE A 728 -19.01 6.17 -9.77
CA ILE A 728 -18.97 7.64 -9.70
C ILE A 728 -17.52 8.14 -9.65
N ALA A 729 -16.69 7.54 -8.79
CA ALA A 729 -15.28 7.93 -8.67
C ALA A 729 -14.48 7.64 -9.96
N LEU A 730 -14.81 6.57 -10.70
CA LEU A 730 -14.19 6.28 -12.00
C LEU A 730 -14.62 7.29 -13.08
N CYS A 731 -15.90 7.68 -13.13
CA CYS A 731 -16.38 8.73 -14.03
C CYS A 731 -15.59 10.03 -13.79
N LEU A 732 -15.53 10.49 -12.53
CA LEU A 732 -14.80 11.70 -12.14
C LEU A 732 -13.30 11.61 -12.44
N ARG A 733 -12.66 10.45 -12.19
CA ARG A 733 -11.24 10.22 -12.52
C ARG A 733 -10.95 10.44 -14.00
N THR A 734 -11.86 10.01 -14.86
CA THR A 734 -11.71 10.14 -16.32
C THR A 734 -12.13 11.51 -16.85
N GLY A 735 -12.64 12.40 -15.99
CA GLY A 735 -13.17 13.72 -16.37
C GLY A 735 -14.57 13.67 -16.98
N THR A 736 -15.27 12.56 -16.86
CA THR A 736 -16.65 12.40 -17.31
C THR A 736 -17.58 12.75 -16.17
N ASP A 737 -18.45 13.74 -16.36
CA ASP A 737 -19.50 14.04 -15.38
C ASP A 737 -20.56 12.92 -15.42
N PRO A 738 -20.76 12.17 -14.32
CA PRO A 738 -21.67 11.04 -14.34
C PRO A 738 -23.14 11.48 -14.50
N GLY A 739 -23.50 12.71 -14.12
CA GLY A 739 -24.86 13.26 -14.29
C GLY A 739 -25.19 13.51 -15.74
N ASN A 740 -24.29 14.19 -16.45
CA ASN A 740 -24.43 14.46 -17.88
C ASN A 740 -24.43 13.16 -18.69
N LEU A 741 -23.54 12.21 -18.36
CA LEU A 741 -23.50 10.91 -19.03
C LEU A 741 -24.85 10.16 -18.93
N VAL A 742 -25.47 10.18 -17.74
CA VAL A 742 -26.76 9.53 -17.51
C VAL A 742 -27.90 10.27 -18.22
N ARG A 743 -27.88 11.61 -18.28
CA ARG A 743 -28.88 12.40 -19.02
C ARG A 743 -28.79 12.18 -20.52
N GLU A 744 -27.59 11.94 -21.06
CA GLU A 744 -27.36 11.69 -22.48
C GLU A 744 -27.77 10.27 -22.90
N TYR A 745 -27.50 9.26 -22.07
CA TYR A 745 -27.77 7.84 -22.37
C TYR A 745 -28.70 7.13 -21.36
N PRO A 746 -29.88 7.68 -21.02
CA PRO A 746 -30.71 7.13 -19.94
C PRO A 746 -31.28 5.75 -20.26
N ASP A 747 -31.58 5.47 -21.54
CA ASP A 747 -32.10 4.18 -21.99
C ASP A 747 -31.05 3.07 -21.91
N ASP A 748 -29.78 3.37 -22.20
CA ASP A 748 -28.70 2.40 -22.10
C ASP A 748 -28.39 2.02 -20.65
N PHE A 749 -28.48 2.98 -19.71
CA PHE A 749 -28.35 2.69 -18.29
C PHE A 749 -29.53 1.86 -17.74
N MET A 750 -30.77 2.18 -18.15
CA MET A 750 -31.92 1.34 -17.82
C MET A 750 -31.74 -0.09 -18.33
N LYS A 751 -31.21 -0.24 -19.55
CA LYS A 751 -30.90 -1.55 -20.12
C LYS A 751 -29.86 -2.30 -19.28
N GLN A 752 -28.82 -1.65 -18.76
CA GLN A 752 -27.85 -2.33 -17.87
C GLN A 752 -28.51 -2.88 -16.60
N LEU A 753 -29.52 -2.19 -16.06
CA LEU A 753 -30.25 -2.65 -14.87
C LEU A 753 -31.20 -3.82 -15.16
N THR A 754 -31.84 -3.85 -16.33
CA THR A 754 -32.87 -4.86 -16.66
C THR A 754 -32.32 -6.09 -17.39
N GLN A 755 -31.28 -5.92 -18.22
CA GLN A 755 -30.78 -6.94 -19.15
C GLN A 755 -30.26 -8.20 -18.44
N VAL A 756 -29.60 -8.06 -17.28
CA VAL A 756 -29.01 -9.20 -16.55
C VAL A 756 -30.10 -10.15 -16.06
N GLN A 757 -31.23 -9.61 -15.58
CA GLN A 757 -32.34 -10.39 -15.03
C GLN A 757 -33.25 -10.93 -16.14
N GLU A 758 -33.41 -10.20 -17.24
CA GLU A 758 -34.18 -10.67 -18.41
C GLU A 758 -33.49 -11.82 -19.15
N VAL A 759 -32.16 -11.81 -19.26
CA VAL A 759 -31.43 -12.91 -19.90
C VAL A 759 -31.21 -14.09 -18.95
N GLY A 760 -30.98 -13.87 -17.65
CA GLY A 760 -30.96 -14.96 -16.66
C GLY A 760 -32.26 -15.77 -16.67
N LEU A 761 -33.38 -15.11 -16.95
CA LEU A 761 -34.67 -15.75 -17.15
C LEU A 761 -34.71 -16.62 -18.42
N GLN A 762 -34.21 -16.13 -19.55
CA GLN A 762 -34.14 -16.87 -20.82
C GLN A 762 -33.29 -18.14 -20.76
N LEU A 763 -32.33 -18.22 -19.83
CA LEU A 763 -31.46 -19.38 -19.62
C LEU A 763 -32.13 -20.52 -18.84
N LEU A 764 -33.11 -20.20 -17.98
CA LEU A 764 -33.91 -21.23 -17.29
C LEU A 764 -34.94 -21.88 -18.23
N ILE A 765 -35.17 -21.29 -19.41
CA ILE A 765 -36.25 -21.64 -20.35
C ILE A 765 -35.80 -22.68 -21.41
N ARG A 766 -34.50 -22.87 -21.65
CA ARG A 766 -34.04 -23.60 -22.84
C ARG A 766 -33.71 -25.08 -22.58
N ASP A 767 -34.54 -25.96 -23.14
CA ASP A 767 -34.27 -27.40 -23.25
C ASP A 767 -32.98 -27.63 -24.07
N ARG A 768 -32.04 -28.39 -23.50
CA ARG A 768 -30.60 -28.40 -23.86
C ARG A 768 -30.29 -29.13 -25.19
N LYS A 769 -31.22 -29.20 -26.18
CA LYS A 769 -31.08 -30.15 -27.30
C LYS A 769 -31.21 -29.67 -28.75
N SER A 770 -31.71 -28.48 -29.10
CA SER A 770 -32.06 -28.25 -30.52
C SER A 770 -31.27 -27.24 -31.36
N ASP A 771 -30.53 -26.25 -30.85
CA ASP A 771 -29.90 -25.27 -31.77
C ASP A 771 -28.53 -24.78 -31.29
N ALA A 772 -27.48 -25.32 -31.90
CA ALA A 772 -26.07 -25.06 -31.58
C ALA A 772 -25.49 -23.78 -32.22
N ASN A 773 -26.29 -22.97 -32.90
CA ASN A 773 -25.83 -21.76 -33.58
C ASN A 773 -26.68 -20.55 -33.17
N LEU A 774 -26.00 -19.54 -32.61
CA LEU A 774 -26.42 -18.18 -32.23
C LEU A 774 -26.93 -17.95 -30.77
N ALA A 775 -26.26 -16.98 -30.13
CA ALA A 775 -26.37 -16.41 -28.76
C ALA A 775 -25.71 -17.23 -27.62
N GLN A 776 -24.43 -16.92 -27.36
CA GLN A 776 -23.71 -17.30 -26.14
C GLN A 776 -24.40 -16.67 -24.90
N ASP A 777 -24.67 -17.45 -23.87
CA ASP A 777 -25.24 -16.98 -22.60
C ASP A 777 -24.42 -15.81 -21.99
N PRO A 778 -25.02 -14.67 -21.63
CA PRO A 778 -24.30 -13.59 -20.96
C PRO A 778 -23.75 -14.05 -19.61
N ILE A 779 -22.43 -13.92 -19.42
CA ILE A 779 -21.70 -14.33 -18.21
C ILE A 779 -22.29 -13.69 -16.95
N GLN A 780 -22.80 -12.46 -17.06
CA GLN A 780 -23.36 -11.66 -15.98
C GLN A 780 -24.49 -12.38 -15.22
N SER A 781 -25.39 -13.07 -15.92
CA SER A 781 -26.55 -13.72 -15.30
C SER A 781 -26.18 -14.97 -14.48
N LYS A 782 -24.95 -15.47 -14.65
CA LYS A 782 -24.43 -16.63 -13.91
C LYS A 782 -23.69 -16.23 -12.63
N VAL A 783 -23.41 -14.93 -12.42
CA VAL A 783 -22.63 -14.43 -11.28
C VAL A 783 -23.48 -14.45 -10.00
N PRO A 784 -23.13 -15.25 -8.97
CA PRO A 784 -23.86 -15.25 -7.71
C PRO A 784 -23.82 -13.88 -7.03
N GLY A 785 -24.95 -13.40 -6.49
CA GLY A 785 -25.00 -12.14 -5.74
C GLY A 785 -24.92 -10.86 -6.58
N ILE A 786 -25.20 -10.94 -7.89
CA ILE A 786 -25.22 -9.76 -8.78
C ILE A 786 -26.40 -8.81 -8.50
N ASP A 787 -27.52 -9.33 -7.99
CA ASP A 787 -28.75 -8.56 -7.76
C ASP A 787 -28.52 -7.35 -6.84
N ALA A 788 -27.78 -7.51 -5.75
CA ALA A 788 -27.47 -6.41 -4.84
C ALA A 788 -26.66 -5.28 -5.52
N ALA A 789 -25.74 -5.63 -6.43
CA ALA A 789 -24.98 -4.65 -7.20
C ALA A 789 -25.88 -3.88 -8.18
N ILE A 790 -26.82 -4.57 -8.83
CA ILE A 790 -27.81 -3.96 -9.74
C ILE A 790 -28.71 -2.99 -8.97
N TRP A 791 -29.24 -3.43 -7.83
CA TRP A 791 -30.14 -2.62 -7.01
C TRP A 791 -29.47 -1.34 -6.54
N ASN A 792 -28.27 -1.43 -5.98
CA ASN A 792 -27.55 -0.25 -5.53
C ASN A 792 -27.05 0.64 -6.69
N ALA A 793 -26.79 0.08 -7.86
CA ALA A 793 -26.52 0.88 -9.07
C ALA A 793 -27.74 1.74 -9.47
N ALA A 794 -28.97 1.26 -9.29
CA ALA A 794 -30.17 2.09 -9.49
C ALA A 794 -30.22 3.27 -8.51
N GLY A 795 -29.76 3.08 -7.28
CA GLY A 795 -29.58 4.14 -6.29
C GLY A 795 -28.57 5.21 -6.74
N ASP A 796 -27.40 4.81 -7.26
CA ASP A 796 -26.40 5.74 -7.81
C ASP A 796 -26.97 6.56 -8.98
N LEU A 797 -27.72 5.94 -9.89
CA LEU A 797 -28.33 6.63 -11.02
C LEU A 797 -29.37 7.68 -10.57
N ALA A 798 -30.17 7.34 -9.56
CA ALA A 798 -31.14 8.27 -8.97
C ALA A 798 -30.47 9.42 -8.22
N PHE A 799 -29.33 9.17 -7.57
CA PHE A 799 -28.54 10.21 -6.90
C PHE A 799 -27.90 11.19 -7.91
N VAL A 800 -27.36 10.67 -9.01
CA VAL A 800 -26.55 11.45 -9.95
C VAL A 800 -27.37 12.23 -10.98
N ALA A 801 -28.52 11.70 -11.42
CA ALA A 801 -29.43 12.38 -12.33
C ALA A 801 -30.91 12.17 -11.92
N PRO A 802 -31.35 12.73 -10.77
CA PRO A 802 -32.67 12.49 -10.20
C PRO A 802 -33.80 12.90 -11.14
N ASP A 803 -33.64 14.04 -11.83
CA ASP A 803 -34.59 14.62 -12.79
C ASP A 803 -34.94 13.68 -13.94
N THR A 804 -33.98 12.85 -14.36
CA THR A 804 -34.13 11.94 -15.51
C THR A 804 -34.41 10.51 -15.07
N MET A 805 -33.70 10.02 -14.05
CA MET A 805 -33.74 8.60 -13.68
C MET A 805 -34.86 8.25 -12.72
N VAL A 806 -35.24 9.12 -11.77
CA VAL A 806 -36.32 8.81 -10.82
C VAL A 806 -37.65 8.53 -11.53
N PRO A 807 -38.11 9.34 -12.51
CA PRO A 807 -39.33 9.03 -13.26
C PRO A 807 -39.29 7.70 -14.01
N ARG A 808 -38.12 7.35 -14.58
CA ARG A 808 -37.91 6.09 -15.33
C ARG A 808 -37.90 4.88 -14.40
N LEU A 809 -37.22 4.98 -13.26
CA LEU A 809 -37.21 3.93 -12.24
C LEU A 809 -38.61 3.73 -11.64
N ILE A 810 -39.38 4.79 -11.40
CA ILE A 810 -40.77 4.66 -10.92
C ILE A 810 -41.64 3.95 -11.95
N ARG A 811 -41.50 4.26 -13.26
CA ARG A 811 -42.21 3.55 -14.32
C ARG A 811 -41.86 2.05 -14.28
N GLN A 812 -40.58 1.73 -14.23
CA GLN A 812 -40.10 0.35 -14.11
C GLN A 812 -40.65 -0.36 -12.86
N ILE A 813 -40.65 0.32 -11.69
CA ILE A 813 -41.19 -0.21 -10.43
C ILE A 813 -42.69 -0.49 -10.56
N ARG A 814 -43.47 0.43 -11.14
CA ARG A 814 -44.91 0.23 -11.33
C ARG A 814 -45.18 -0.93 -12.28
N ASP A 815 -44.40 -1.00 -13.35
CA ASP A 815 -44.48 -2.07 -14.32
C ASP A 815 -44.05 -3.41 -13.71
N ASP A 816 -43.09 -3.47 -12.81
CA ASP A 816 -42.62 -4.70 -12.15
C ASP A 816 -43.51 -5.15 -10.98
N LEU A 817 -44.13 -4.21 -10.28
CA LEU A 817 -44.92 -4.46 -9.06
C LEU A 817 -46.44 -4.36 -9.25
N ASP A 818 -46.93 -4.63 -10.45
CA ASP A 818 -48.36 -4.62 -10.75
C ASP A 818 -49.07 -5.85 -10.14
N ALA A 819 -49.90 -5.60 -9.12
CA ALA A 819 -50.65 -6.64 -8.42
C ALA A 819 -51.68 -7.36 -9.31
N SER A 820 -52.12 -6.77 -10.43
CA SER A 820 -53.08 -7.40 -11.34
C SER A 820 -52.53 -8.69 -11.98
N ARG A 821 -51.20 -8.80 -12.14
CA ARG A 821 -50.58 -9.99 -12.73
C ARG A 821 -50.54 -11.19 -11.81
N LEU A 822 -50.77 -11.00 -10.51
CA LEU A 822 -50.84 -12.10 -9.56
C LEU A 822 -52.19 -12.82 -9.60
N SER A 823 -53.27 -12.14 -10.04
CA SER A 823 -54.61 -12.74 -10.08
C SER A 823 -54.76 -13.87 -11.10
N ARG A 824 -53.80 -14.03 -12.02
CA ARG A 824 -53.79 -15.11 -13.02
C ARG A 824 -53.32 -16.46 -12.45
N PHE A 825 -52.64 -16.45 -11.31
CA PHE A 825 -52.08 -17.67 -10.70
C PHE A 825 -52.97 -18.15 -9.56
N THR A 826 -53.20 -19.47 -9.52
CA THR A 826 -53.93 -20.13 -8.45
C THR A 826 -52.98 -20.59 -7.34
N PRO A 827 -53.47 -20.87 -6.12
CA PRO A 827 -52.66 -21.48 -5.06
C PRO A 827 -51.98 -22.80 -5.48
N THR A 828 -52.62 -23.53 -6.39
CA THR A 828 -52.09 -24.75 -7.00
C THR A 828 -50.88 -24.47 -7.89
N ASP A 829 -50.89 -23.39 -8.68
CA ASP A 829 -49.77 -23.01 -9.55
C ASP A 829 -48.53 -22.63 -8.73
N VAL A 830 -48.74 -21.98 -7.58
CA VAL A 830 -47.67 -21.66 -6.62
C VAL A 830 -47.09 -22.92 -6.00
N ALA A 831 -47.92 -23.89 -5.64
CA ALA A 831 -47.46 -25.17 -5.10
C ALA A 831 -46.69 -25.99 -6.15
N ILE A 832 -47.11 -25.93 -7.43
CA ILE A 832 -46.36 -26.48 -8.57
C ILE A 832 -44.99 -25.81 -8.71
N ALA A 833 -44.93 -24.47 -8.63
CA ALA A 833 -43.69 -23.69 -8.67
C ALA A 833 -42.69 -24.03 -7.56
N ARG A 834 -43.19 -24.32 -6.35
CA ARG A 834 -42.36 -24.71 -5.19
C ARG A 834 -41.86 -26.15 -5.24
N THR A 835 -42.38 -26.97 -6.16
CA THR A 835 -42.02 -28.38 -6.31
C THR A 835 -40.80 -28.52 -7.24
N PRO A 836 -39.73 -29.25 -6.86
CA PRO A 836 -38.50 -29.37 -7.66
C PRO A 836 -38.75 -29.84 -9.10
N GLU A 837 -37.95 -29.33 -10.03
CA GLU A 837 -38.03 -29.71 -11.45
C GLU A 837 -37.83 -31.22 -11.63
N GLY A 838 -38.63 -31.84 -12.50
CA GLY A 838 -38.64 -33.29 -12.72
C GLY A 838 -39.46 -34.09 -11.71
N THR A 839 -40.03 -33.47 -10.68
CA THR A 839 -41.03 -34.10 -9.80
C THR A 839 -42.44 -33.59 -10.11
N MET A 840 -43.36 -34.52 -10.33
CA MET A 840 -44.75 -34.20 -10.69
C MET A 840 -45.54 -33.85 -9.42
N PHE A 841 -46.13 -32.66 -9.40
CA PHE A 841 -46.98 -32.20 -8.30
C PHE A 841 -48.38 -32.84 -8.36
N VAL A 842 -48.97 -32.95 -9.55
CA VAL A 842 -50.27 -33.60 -9.76
C VAL A 842 -50.07 -35.04 -10.23
N ASP A 843 -50.29 -36.00 -9.35
CA ASP A 843 -50.18 -37.43 -9.66
C ASP A 843 -51.32 -37.94 -10.56
N VAL A 844 -51.13 -37.87 -11.87
CA VAL A 844 -52.10 -38.34 -12.89
C VAL A 844 -52.33 -39.86 -12.90
N LEU A 845 -51.54 -40.65 -12.15
CA LEU A 845 -51.68 -42.11 -12.09
C LEU A 845 -52.64 -42.58 -10.98
N ASN A 846 -52.97 -41.72 -10.01
CA ASN A 846 -53.83 -42.04 -8.86
C ASN A 846 -55.19 -41.30 -8.87
N ALA A 847 -55.74 -40.97 -10.05
CA ALA A 847 -56.96 -40.16 -10.20
C ALA A 847 -58.29 -40.82 -9.71
N LYS A 848 -58.27 -41.88 -8.90
CA LYS A 848 -59.48 -42.57 -8.39
C LYS A 848 -59.78 -42.43 -6.88
N SER A 849 -59.01 -41.66 -6.11
CA SER A 849 -59.37 -41.36 -4.72
C SER A 849 -59.88 -39.93 -4.57
N LYS A 850 -61.19 -39.84 -4.33
CA LYS A 850 -62.03 -38.69 -3.92
C LYS A 850 -61.30 -37.36 -3.65
N GLN A 851 -61.68 -36.34 -4.42
CA GLN A 851 -61.59 -34.94 -4.00
C GLN A 851 -62.35 -34.76 -2.67
N GLN A 852 -61.64 -34.43 -1.60
CA GLN A 852 -62.24 -33.94 -0.38
C GLN A 852 -62.52 -32.45 -0.59
N ALA A 853 -63.80 -32.07 -0.57
CA ALA A 853 -64.22 -30.69 -0.61
C ALA A 853 -63.70 -29.96 0.64
N PHE A 854 -62.99 -28.84 0.44
CA PHE A 854 -62.58 -27.97 1.53
C PHE A 854 -63.74 -27.05 1.94
N ASP A 855 -64.04 -27.07 3.23
CA ASP A 855 -65.07 -26.26 3.87
C ASP A 855 -64.58 -24.81 4.07
N LYS A 856 -65.48 -23.85 3.90
CA LYS A 856 -65.17 -22.41 3.91
C LYS A 856 -65.34 -21.82 5.30
N ASN A 857 -64.37 -21.98 6.20
CA ASN A 857 -64.05 -21.00 7.26
C ASN A 857 -62.95 -21.50 8.20
N THR A 858 -61.68 -21.21 7.90
CA THR A 858 -60.67 -20.95 8.93
C THR A 858 -59.52 -20.12 8.36
N LYS A 859 -59.03 -19.19 9.17
CA LYS A 859 -58.04 -18.17 8.81
C LYS A 859 -56.64 -18.65 9.21
N ASP A 860 -55.79 -18.87 8.21
CA ASP A 860 -54.31 -18.86 8.24
C ASP A 860 -53.51 -19.88 9.11
N TYR A 861 -54.08 -21.02 9.53
CA TYR A 861 -53.31 -22.12 10.13
C TYR A 861 -53.23 -23.39 9.25
N ASP A 862 -54.21 -23.59 8.37
CA ASP A 862 -54.33 -24.84 7.58
C ASP A 862 -53.29 -24.95 6.45
N THR A 863 -52.77 -23.82 5.94
CA THR A 863 -51.79 -23.81 4.83
C THR A 863 -50.41 -24.31 5.26
N LEU A 864 -49.95 -23.96 6.46
CA LEU A 864 -48.65 -24.38 7.01
C LEU A 864 -48.66 -25.84 7.46
N LYS A 865 -49.78 -26.29 8.05
CA LYS A 865 -49.97 -27.70 8.44
C LYS A 865 -50.08 -28.61 7.23
N TRP A 866 -50.73 -28.13 6.16
CA TRP A 866 -50.75 -28.80 4.86
C TRP A 866 -49.36 -28.87 4.21
N GLU A 867 -48.53 -27.83 4.35
CA GLU A 867 -47.14 -27.83 3.86
C GLU A 867 -46.23 -28.84 4.61
N GLU A 868 -46.41 -29.00 5.92
CA GLU A 868 -45.72 -30.04 6.71
C GLU A 868 -46.21 -31.45 6.36
N GLU A 869 -47.53 -31.63 6.19
CA GLU A 869 -48.12 -32.90 5.74
C GLU A 869 -47.68 -33.27 4.31
N LEU A 870 -47.52 -32.30 3.41
CA LEU A 870 -47.04 -32.52 2.04
C LEU A 870 -45.54 -32.88 2.01
N ARG A 871 -44.70 -32.23 2.83
CA ARG A 871 -43.28 -32.61 3.00
C ARG A 871 -43.13 -34.01 3.60
N ALA A 872 -43.98 -34.37 4.57
CA ALA A 872 -44.00 -35.70 5.16
C ALA A 872 -44.42 -36.77 4.13
N GLN A 873 -45.41 -36.48 3.27
CA GLN A 873 -45.83 -37.37 2.19
C GLN A 873 -44.77 -37.55 1.09
N LEU A 874 -44.01 -36.50 0.76
CA LEU A 874 -42.88 -36.58 -0.18
C LEU A 874 -41.70 -37.37 0.39
N ALA A 875 -41.45 -37.27 1.71
CA ALA A 875 -40.42 -38.06 2.40
C ALA A 875 -40.77 -39.55 2.45
N GLN A 876 -42.05 -39.92 2.67
CA GLN A 876 -42.50 -41.31 2.65
C GLN A 876 -42.41 -42.00 1.27
N LYS A 877 -42.47 -41.24 0.16
CA LYS A 877 -42.45 -41.80 -1.20
C LYS A 877 -41.05 -42.11 -1.77
N LYS A 878 -39.96 -41.77 -1.08
CA LYS A 878 -38.57 -42.05 -1.54
C LYS A 878 -38.14 -43.54 -1.46
N GLY A 879 -39.01 -44.45 -1.02
CA GLY A 879 -38.68 -45.86 -0.79
C GLY A 879 -39.39 -46.92 -1.64
N GLN A 880 -40.23 -46.56 -2.62
CA GLN A 880 -40.94 -47.57 -3.43
C GLN A 880 -40.31 -47.80 -4.81
N THR A 881 -40.04 -49.07 -5.10
CA THR A 881 -39.52 -49.61 -6.37
C THR A 881 -40.41 -49.23 -7.55
N GLN A 882 -39.82 -48.67 -8.59
CA GLN A 882 -40.50 -48.14 -9.79
C GLN A 882 -41.32 -49.23 -10.51
N LYS A 883 -42.64 -49.04 -10.53
CA LYS A 883 -43.55 -49.74 -11.44
C LYS A 883 -43.20 -49.35 -12.88
N LYS A 884 -43.02 -50.33 -13.78
CA LYS A 884 -42.78 -50.10 -15.21
C LYS A 884 -44.04 -49.47 -15.82
N LEU A 885 -43.99 -48.18 -16.14
CA LEU A 885 -45.10 -47.42 -16.75
C LEU A 885 -45.33 -47.90 -18.19
N THR A 886 -46.60 -48.03 -18.61
CA THR A 886 -46.96 -48.29 -20.01
C THR A 886 -46.69 -47.05 -20.88
N ALA A 887 -46.53 -47.22 -22.20
CA ALA A 887 -46.19 -46.11 -23.11
C ALA A 887 -47.19 -44.93 -23.04
N ASP A 888 -48.47 -45.23 -22.84
CA ASP A 888 -49.53 -44.22 -22.66
C ASP A 888 -49.47 -43.51 -21.30
N GLU A 889 -49.13 -44.23 -20.22
CA GLU A 889 -48.91 -43.63 -18.89
C GLU A 889 -47.66 -42.74 -18.89
N GLN A 890 -46.61 -43.15 -19.60
CA GLN A 890 -45.39 -42.37 -19.75
C GLN A 890 -45.60 -41.11 -20.60
N ALA A 891 -46.44 -41.17 -21.64
CA ALA A 891 -46.86 -40.00 -22.41
C ALA A 891 -47.66 -39.00 -21.54
N LYS A 892 -48.56 -39.50 -20.68
CA LYS A 892 -49.34 -38.66 -19.74
C LYS A 892 -48.47 -38.00 -18.67
N VAL A 893 -47.52 -38.72 -18.09
CA VAL A 893 -46.55 -38.17 -17.14
C VAL A 893 -45.66 -37.12 -17.83
N LYS A 894 -45.18 -37.38 -19.05
CA LYS A 894 -44.38 -36.41 -19.81
C LYS A 894 -45.17 -35.15 -20.16
N ALA A 895 -46.43 -35.30 -20.57
CA ALA A 895 -47.32 -34.18 -20.87
C ALA A 895 -47.63 -33.34 -19.61
N GLN A 896 -47.86 -34.00 -18.47
CA GLN A 896 -48.10 -33.31 -17.20
C GLN A 896 -46.84 -32.61 -16.68
N LEU A 897 -45.67 -33.24 -16.76
CA LEU A 897 -44.39 -32.60 -16.41
C LEU A 897 -44.10 -31.40 -17.31
N ALA A 898 -44.41 -31.46 -18.61
CA ALA A 898 -44.28 -30.32 -19.51
C ALA A 898 -45.23 -29.18 -19.14
N LYS A 899 -46.49 -29.50 -18.79
CA LYS A 899 -47.48 -28.52 -18.33
C LYS A 899 -47.04 -27.86 -17.02
N GLU A 900 -46.61 -28.65 -16.04
CA GLU A 900 -46.13 -28.13 -14.77
C GLU A 900 -44.84 -27.34 -14.95
N SER A 901 -43.92 -27.76 -15.81
CA SER A 901 -42.69 -27.00 -16.13
C SER A 901 -43.02 -25.60 -16.66
N LYS A 902 -43.98 -25.50 -17.57
CA LYS A 902 -44.48 -24.20 -18.06
C LYS A 902 -45.10 -23.35 -16.95
N ILE A 903 -45.85 -23.95 -16.02
CA ILE A 903 -46.40 -23.23 -14.86
C ILE A 903 -45.27 -22.73 -13.94
N ARG A 904 -44.24 -23.56 -13.68
CA ARG A 904 -43.05 -23.15 -12.91
C ARG A 904 -42.36 -21.97 -13.58
N GLU A 905 -42.20 -22.02 -14.89
CA GLU A 905 -41.59 -20.96 -15.71
C GLU A 905 -42.35 -19.63 -15.58
N GLU A 906 -43.67 -19.65 -15.81
CA GLU A 906 -44.51 -18.44 -15.74
C GLU A 906 -44.51 -17.82 -14.33
N VAL A 907 -44.52 -18.64 -13.28
CA VAL A 907 -44.46 -18.18 -11.89
C VAL A 907 -43.07 -17.62 -11.54
N LEU A 908 -41.99 -18.30 -11.91
CA LEU A 908 -40.61 -17.83 -11.68
C LEU A 908 -40.33 -16.52 -12.40
N GLN A 909 -40.87 -16.33 -13.61
CA GLN A 909 -40.80 -15.08 -14.35
C GLN A 909 -41.44 -13.92 -13.58
N GLU A 910 -42.62 -14.14 -12.99
CA GLU A 910 -43.27 -13.10 -12.20
C GLU A 910 -42.50 -12.82 -10.90
N VAL A 911 -42.02 -13.87 -10.22
CA VAL A 911 -41.20 -13.72 -9.00
C VAL A 911 -39.95 -12.89 -9.29
N LYS A 912 -39.23 -13.15 -10.38
CA LYS A 912 -38.04 -12.39 -10.76
C LYS A 912 -38.32 -10.92 -11.09
N ARG A 913 -39.48 -10.61 -11.68
CA ARG A 913 -39.93 -9.21 -11.89
C ARG A 913 -40.21 -8.52 -10.56
N ILE A 914 -40.88 -9.21 -9.64
CA ILE A 914 -41.16 -8.68 -8.30
C ILE A 914 -39.85 -8.45 -7.52
N GLU A 915 -38.90 -9.39 -7.59
CA GLU A 915 -37.56 -9.23 -7.02
C GLU A 915 -36.82 -8.03 -7.60
N ARG A 916 -36.90 -7.80 -8.91
CA ARG A 916 -36.34 -6.61 -9.57
C ARG A 916 -36.95 -5.32 -9.02
N GLY A 917 -38.28 -5.20 -9.06
CA GLY A 917 -38.97 -3.99 -8.61
C GLY A 917 -38.74 -3.70 -7.13
N ALA A 918 -38.84 -4.72 -6.27
CA ALA A 918 -38.57 -4.60 -4.84
C ALA A 918 -37.09 -4.30 -4.56
N GLY A 919 -36.18 -4.87 -5.34
CA GLY A 919 -34.75 -4.62 -5.27
C GLY A 919 -34.36 -3.20 -5.66
N ILE A 920 -34.90 -2.66 -6.76
CA ILE A 920 -34.70 -1.25 -7.16
C ILE A 920 -35.13 -0.33 -6.02
N ILE A 921 -36.26 -0.60 -5.35
CA ILE A 921 -36.71 0.15 -4.18
C ILE A 921 -35.70 0.06 -3.03
N GLN A 922 -35.16 -1.13 -2.74
CA GLN A 922 -34.10 -1.30 -1.73
C GLN A 922 -32.84 -0.49 -2.07
N GLY A 923 -32.47 -0.44 -3.34
CA GLY A 923 -31.35 0.36 -3.84
C GLY A 923 -31.56 1.86 -3.66
N LEU A 924 -32.76 2.37 -3.97
CA LEU A 924 -33.15 3.77 -3.73
C LEU A 924 -33.15 4.11 -2.23
N ALA A 925 -33.64 3.20 -1.39
CA ALA A 925 -33.64 3.36 0.07
C ALA A 925 -32.23 3.34 0.67
N SER A 926 -31.32 2.51 0.13
CA SER A 926 -29.95 2.35 0.62
C SER A 926 -28.97 3.37 0.01
N GLY A 927 -29.35 4.04 -1.07
CA GLY A 927 -28.50 4.94 -1.84
C GLY A 927 -28.12 6.24 -1.07
N PRO A 928 -26.92 6.79 -1.32
CA PRO A 928 -26.45 8.01 -0.68
C PRO A 928 -27.30 9.20 -1.13
N ALA A 929 -27.85 9.97 -0.18
CA ALA A 929 -28.50 11.26 -0.40
C ALA A 929 -29.58 11.30 -1.51
N VAL A 930 -30.24 10.18 -1.80
CA VAL A 930 -31.45 10.16 -2.63
C VAL A 930 -32.59 10.74 -1.80
N ASP A 931 -33.07 11.93 -2.20
CA ASP A 931 -34.26 12.57 -1.62
C ASP A 931 -35.45 11.63 -1.74
N ALA A 932 -36.25 11.51 -0.67
CA ALA A 932 -37.42 10.63 -0.66
C ALA A 932 -38.54 11.17 -1.59
N ASP A 933 -38.46 12.45 -1.93
CA ASP A 933 -39.45 13.14 -2.74
C ASP A 933 -39.50 12.57 -4.17
N GLY A 934 -40.71 12.30 -4.63
CA GLY A 934 -40.97 11.78 -5.98
C GLY A 934 -41.08 10.26 -6.08
N TRP A 935 -40.28 9.46 -5.36
CA TRP A 935 -40.27 7.98 -5.52
C TRP A 935 -40.86 7.20 -4.34
N ILE A 936 -40.76 7.70 -3.10
CA ILE A 936 -41.13 6.93 -1.90
C ILE A 936 -42.62 6.56 -1.88
N ASN A 937 -43.51 7.52 -2.21
CA ASN A 937 -44.95 7.32 -2.18
C ASN A 937 -45.43 6.31 -3.25
N PRO A 938 -45.00 6.43 -4.53
CA PRO A 938 -45.26 5.38 -5.52
C PRO A 938 -44.72 4.01 -5.12
N ALA A 939 -43.48 3.93 -4.63
CA ALA A 939 -42.84 2.68 -4.24
C ALA A 939 -43.59 1.98 -3.09
N VAL A 940 -43.88 2.71 -2.02
CA VAL A 940 -44.65 2.23 -0.86
C VAL A 940 -46.04 1.77 -1.29
N SER A 941 -46.73 2.53 -2.14
CA SER A 941 -48.07 2.16 -2.62
C SER A 941 -48.05 0.83 -3.40
N SER A 942 -47.08 0.64 -4.28
CA SER A 942 -46.90 -0.60 -5.04
C SER A 942 -46.57 -1.79 -4.12
N LEU A 943 -45.65 -1.63 -3.17
CA LEU A 943 -45.29 -2.68 -2.21
C LEU A 943 -46.48 -3.08 -1.33
N LEU A 944 -47.23 -2.11 -0.81
CA LEU A 944 -48.43 -2.37 0.01
C LEU A 944 -49.55 -3.03 -0.79
N SER A 945 -49.74 -2.65 -2.05
CA SER A 945 -50.71 -3.29 -2.95
C SER A 945 -50.38 -4.77 -3.15
N LEU A 946 -49.11 -5.10 -3.39
CA LEU A 946 -48.65 -6.49 -3.52
C LEU A 946 -48.74 -7.28 -2.22
N ALA A 947 -48.39 -6.66 -1.07
CA ALA A 947 -48.52 -7.29 0.23
C ALA A 947 -49.99 -7.69 0.51
N ARG A 948 -50.95 -6.81 0.19
CA ARG A 948 -52.40 -7.10 0.31
C ARG A 948 -52.87 -8.20 -0.63
N ALA A 949 -52.26 -8.29 -1.81
CA ALA A 949 -52.52 -9.34 -2.81
C ALA A 949 -51.90 -10.71 -2.44
N GLY A 950 -51.18 -10.83 -1.33
CA GLY A 950 -50.62 -12.10 -0.86
C GLY A 950 -49.35 -12.53 -1.60
N VAL A 951 -48.57 -11.58 -2.13
CA VAL A 951 -47.32 -11.84 -2.87
C VAL A 951 -46.31 -12.70 -2.11
N GLY A 952 -46.39 -12.73 -0.78
CA GLY A 952 -45.51 -13.56 0.05
C GLY A 952 -45.62 -15.05 -0.22
N LEU A 953 -46.74 -15.51 -0.80
CA LEU A 953 -46.88 -16.88 -1.29
C LEU A 953 -45.98 -17.17 -2.49
N PHE A 954 -45.65 -16.15 -3.29
CA PHE A 954 -44.90 -16.25 -4.54
C PHE A 954 -43.41 -15.94 -4.34
N ALA A 955 -43.10 -14.79 -3.71
CA ALA A 955 -41.75 -14.22 -3.65
C ALA A 955 -41.18 -14.15 -2.22
N GLY A 956 -41.78 -14.87 -1.26
CA GLY A 956 -41.32 -14.90 0.13
C GLY A 956 -41.34 -13.52 0.79
N ASP A 957 -40.25 -13.15 1.46
CA ASP A 957 -40.14 -11.93 2.27
C ASP A 957 -39.55 -10.73 1.52
N VAL A 958 -39.29 -10.84 0.22
CA VAL A 958 -38.59 -9.80 -0.57
C VAL A 958 -39.31 -8.46 -0.56
N VAL A 959 -40.63 -8.47 -0.72
CA VAL A 959 -41.49 -7.26 -0.68
C VAL A 959 -41.52 -6.65 0.72
N SER A 960 -41.63 -7.50 1.76
CA SER A 960 -41.62 -7.07 3.15
C SER A 960 -40.29 -6.43 3.54
N LYS A 961 -39.17 -7.03 3.14
CA LYS A 961 -37.82 -6.48 3.33
C LYS A 961 -37.64 -5.13 2.62
N ALA A 962 -38.10 -5.01 1.38
CA ALA A 962 -38.04 -3.74 0.65
C ALA A 962 -38.84 -2.63 1.34
N TYR A 963 -40.02 -2.96 1.86
CA TYR A 963 -40.85 -2.02 2.60
C TYR A 963 -40.20 -1.59 3.92
N VAL A 964 -39.69 -2.54 4.71
CA VAL A 964 -38.96 -2.23 5.94
C VAL A 964 -37.74 -1.37 5.63
N LYS A 965 -37.02 -1.62 4.53
CA LYS A 965 -35.88 -0.81 4.13
C LYS A 965 -36.26 0.64 3.83
N CYS A 966 -37.45 0.90 3.28
CA CYS A 966 -37.96 2.26 3.06
C CYS A 966 -38.10 3.05 4.37
N SER A 967 -38.30 2.39 5.51
CA SER A 967 -38.41 3.06 6.81
C SER A 967 -37.13 3.80 7.23
N GLU A 968 -35.98 3.45 6.67
CA GLU A 968 -34.72 4.18 6.93
C GLU A 968 -34.77 5.64 6.48
N LYS A 969 -35.66 5.98 5.54
CA LYS A 969 -35.92 7.34 5.04
C LYS A 969 -36.91 8.13 5.91
N VAL A 970 -37.45 7.54 6.98
CA VAL A 970 -38.27 8.24 7.97
C VAL A 970 -37.38 9.16 8.82
N SER A 971 -38.00 10.15 9.49
CA SER A 971 -37.34 11.18 10.31
C SER A 971 -36.15 10.67 11.12
N SER A 972 -35.06 11.44 11.06
CA SER A 972 -33.80 11.04 11.69
C SER A 972 -33.90 10.89 13.21
N ARG A 973 -34.86 11.59 13.82
CA ARG A 973 -35.21 11.60 15.25
C ARG A 973 -35.54 10.23 15.82
N LEU A 974 -36.07 9.31 15.01
CA LEU A 974 -36.41 7.95 15.47
C LEU A 974 -35.17 7.06 15.66
N GLY A 975 -34.00 7.49 15.19
CA GLY A 975 -32.75 6.76 15.42
C GLY A 975 -32.84 5.27 15.02
N PRO A 976 -32.44 4.33 15.89
CA PRO A 976 -32.53 2.89 15.65
C PRO A 976 -33.96 2.34 15.51
N LEU A 977 -35.00 3.10 15.85
CA LEU A 977 -36.39 2.61 15.83
C LEU A 977 -37.06 2.67 14.46
N ARG A 978 -36.40 3.25 13.44
CA ARG A 978 -36.97 3.39 12.09
C ARG A 978 -37.48 2.05 11.49
N PRO A 979 -36.73 0.93 11.53
CA PRO A 979 -37.18 -0.35 10.98
C PRO A 979 -38.51 -0.84 11.58
N PHE A 980 -38.73 -0.59 12.88
CA PHE A 980 -39.92 -1.04 13.60
C PHE A 980 -41.19 -0.32 13.13
N VAL A 981 -41.09 0.90 12.60
CA VAL A 981 -42.24 1.57 11.95
C VAL A 981 -42.71 0.77 10.73
N GLY A 982 -41.76 0.26 9.93
CA GLY A 982 -42.06 -0.58 8.78
C GLY A 982 -42.66 -1.93 9.19
N VAL A 983 -42.06 -2.57 10.20
CA VAL A 983 -42.50 -3.87 10.73
C VAL A 983 -43.93 -3.78 11.31
N ALA A 984 -44.18 -2.82 12.20
CA ALA A 984 -45.49 -2.60 12.80
C ALA A 984 -46.58 -2.35 11.74
N THR A 985 -46.26 -1.59 10.68
CA THR A 985 -47.21 -1.31 9.58
C THR A 985 -47.55 -2.57 8.78
N LEU A 986 -46.55 -3.41 8.48
CA LEU A 986 -46.78 -4.68 7.78
C LEU A 986 -47.60 -5.66 8.63
N ARG A 987 -47.24 -5.82 9.91
CA ARG A 987 -47.98 -6.70 10.83
C ARG A 987 -49.45 -6.26 11.02
N ALA A 988 -49.73 -4.95 11.02
CA ALA A 988 -51.09 -4.42 11.09
C ALA A 988 -51.95 -4.77 9.84
N ILE A 989 -51.31 -5.01 8.69
CA ILE A 989 -52.00 -5.43 7.44
C ILE A 989 -52.32 -6.94 7.47
N GLY A 990 -51.57 -7.73 8.25
CA GLY A 990 -51.85 -9.14 8.54
C GLY A 990 -51.63 -10.14 7.40
N ARG A 991 -51.37 -9.68 6.16
CA ARG A 991 -51.10 -10.52 4.97
C ARG A 991 -49.67 -10.39 4.44
N SER A 992 -48.77 -9.76 5.19
CA SER A 992 -47.37 -9.59 4.83
C SER A 992 -46.56 -10.79 5.33
N HIS A 993 -45.91 -11.54 4.44
CA HIS A 993 -45.00 -12.61 4.81
C HIS A 993 -43.73 -12.00 5.42
N LEU A 994 -43.61 -12.05 6.74
CA LEU A 994 -42.50 -11.48 7.52
C LEU A 994 -41.59 -12.60 8.05
N PRO A 995 -40.27 -12.34 8.21
CA PRO A 995 -39.40 -13.26 8.93
C PRO A 995 -39.82 -13.42 10.40
N PRO A 996 -39.72 -14.62 10.98
CA PRO A 996 -40.15 -14.87 12.37
C PRO A 996 -39.37 -14.04 13.40
N GLU A 997 -38.12 -13.67 13.09
CA GLU A 997 -37.29 -12.76 13.91
C GLU A 997 -37.97 -11.39 14.08
N MET A 998 -38.66 -10.92 13.02
CA MET A 998 -39.40 -9.68 12.99
C MET A 998 -40.83 -9.83 13.54
N GLU A 999 -41.14 -10.91 14.28
CA GLU A 999 -42.43 -11.17 14.95
C GLU A 999 -42.28 -11.41 16.46
N THR A 1000 -41.05 -11.30 17.00
CA THR A 1000 -40.71 -11.65 18.38
C THR A 1000 -41.32 -10.73 19.44
N GLU A 1001 -41.43 -9.43 19.20
CA GLU A 1001 -42.02 -8.46 20.13
C GLU A 1001 -43.55 -8.34 19.95
N PRO A 1002 -44.36 -8.29 21.02
CA PRO A 1002 -45.80 -8.06 20.93
C PRO A 1002 -46.11 -6.69 20.29
N LEU A 1003 -47.03 -6.68 19.33
CA LEU A 1003 -47.40 -5.51 18.51
C LEU A 1003 -47.74 -4.26 19.35
N GLY A 1004 -48.47 -4.44 20.47
CA GLY A 1004 -48.81 -3.34 21.38
C GLY A 1004 -47.62 -2.74 22.14
N GLY A 1005 -46.60 -3.55 22.44
CA GLY A 1005 -45.35 -3.09 23.07
C GLY A 1005 -44.51 -2.26 22.10
N GLU A 1006 -44.40 -2.74 20.85
CA GLU A 1006 -43.65 -2.09 19.78
C GLU A 1006 -44.22 -0.70 19.44
N PHE A 1007 -45.56 -0.57 19.34
CA PHE A 1007 -46.23 0.73 19.15
C PHE A 1007 -45.98 1.69 20.32
N SER A 1008 -46.05 1.20 21.55
CA SER A 1008 -45.83 2.01 22.75
C SER A 1008 -44.40 2.54 22.82
N HIS A 1009 -43.42 1.75 22.38
CA HIS A 1009 -42.01 2.10 22.35
C HIS A 1009 -41.66 3.12 21.25
N ILE A 1010 -42.29 3.01 20.07
CA ILE A 1010 -42.15 4.00 18.98
C ILE A 1010 -42.74 5.36 19.41
N ILE A 1011 -43.93 5.37 20.01
CA ILE A 1011 -44.62 6.59 20.42
C ILE A 1011 -43.83 7.31 21.52
N SER A 1012 -43.42 6.60 22.58
CA SER A 1012 -42.68 7.18 23.71
C SER A 1012 -41.35 7.82 23.31
N THR A 1013 -40.66 7.24 22.32
CA THR A 1013 -39.35 7.72 21.85
C THR A 1013 -39.46 8.84 20.81
N SER A 1014 -40.57 8.92 20.06
CA SER A 1014 -40.80 9.94 19.04
C SER A 1014 -41.04 11.35 19.60
N GLY A 1015 -41.38 11.46 20.90
CA GLY A 1015 -41.71 12.72 21.56
C GLY A 1015 -43.00 13.35 21.05
N ILE A 1016 -43.88 12.57 20.41
CA ILE A 1016 -45.22 12.98 20.02
C ILE A 1016 -46.14 12.68 21.21
N TYR A 1017 -46.38 13.71 22.03
CA TYR A 1017 -47.53 13.77 22.94
C TYR A 1017 -48.68 14.49 22.25
#